data_AF-A0A3Q9G719-F1
#
_entry.id   AF-A0A3Q9G719-F1
#
_cell.length_a   1.000
_cell.length_b   1.000
_cell.length_c   1.000
_cell.angle_alpha   90.00
_cell.angle_beta   90.00
_cell.angle_gamma   90.00
#
_symmetry.space_group_name_H-M   'P 1'
#
loop_
_entity.id
_entity.type
_entity.pdbx_description
1 polymer ?
#
loop_
_entity_poly.entity_id
_entity_poly.type
_entity_poly.pdbx_seq_one_letter_code
_entity_poly.pdbx_strand_id
1 'polypeptide(L)'
;MASAAGAAGVIAILTLLSRVVGFGRTVGESWVLGATPMADAYSTANNVPNVLFEVAAGGALAGVVVPLLSRCIARKDAESTNRVASALLTWVMAVGVPIALLVVVLADPLAHGLLGARDQVVIDTAALLLRIFAVQVPLYGMSVVLSGILQAHHKFVMPALAPMLSSIVVIGAFLMFWQTGGSDSGDPAEVPVAALMWLGWGTTGGVIAFTLPQLLPVLKVVKLRSTFRFPDGMGRQALRMASAGFGGLLAQQAAIVLIMIVANNVGGTGAYPIYKYAQALYFLPYAILAVPIATALFPRVSEKAALPGRPGLAEIASGSIRLIVIVSAIGGAALAAVAPAAEEIFTVVYDMPELDRVVSVLAIGVIGYSLLYHTSRVLYAVGEPGRVLRITVWGWMLVCLGILFAIPLADSRMETLDILSLATAVGMTAAGIAGVVECRKSIGEGVTAGLLKTVTIAVSVSLCSAIVGRLACGFILELGEGVASALGGAIVGALVAVAVPVLITFRADRSAWKVGPGSRRTKGGAMHIVQVVLSGDGAMAAHVSRLSYQLRLAGHDVVVAADAGVLESYDMGDSIEIPARLSGTQVRLIKRVVRNCDIVHAHGNNGGLLAATLLTERHRPGFIISWHARPSERSWLTARSADSFGVRIADGVSGTSPDLVALARQVGAKQTWLSYVPSPGIPALLETGRLSATDRHNLRTELLSSLPDAASPGTDIDPKRPMVLTVSSLIPRKNVMTTLEAATALREEVTWVLVGRGDMSIDDQLRLGAISSRAPLVLAGERSDVDRWLAASDVFVLPSVWESRPLAAQEAMAAQVPVIATRTGGIPDLLEGAGLLFDVDDVAAMVSNVRTILSDEALAKRLTRVARERISTQPQSPDIAEIWISRYQMVTSARENTGSTSIQS
;
A
#
# COMPACT_ATOMS: atom_id res chain seq x y z
N MET A 1 11.76 -5.92 9.04
CA MET A 1 11.22 -6.56 7.81
C MET A 1 11.54 -8.05 7.58
N ALA A 2 12.27 -8.79 8.44
CA ALA A 2 12.49 -10.24 8.21
C ALA A 2 11.18 -11.06 8.18
N SER A 3 10.11 -10.58 8.80
CA SER A 3 8.77 -11.21 8.75
C SER A 3 7.92 -10.75 7.56
N ALA A 4 7.99 -9.47 7.13
CA ALA A 4 7.12 -8.93 6.09
C ALA A 4 7.55 -9.32 4.66
N ALA A 5 8.85 -9.30 4.36
CA ALA A 5 9.36 -9.77 3.06
C ALA A 5 9.25 -11.29 2.93
N GLY A 6 9.47 -12.02 4.03
CA GLY A 6 9.21 -13.46 4.12
C GLY A 6 7.73 -13.78 3.92
N ALA A 7 6.83 -13.06 4.60
CA ALA A 7 5.39 -13.24 4.44
C ALA A 7 4.91 -12.92 3.02
N ALA A 8 5.36 -11.82 2.41
CA ALA A 8 5.01 -11.46 1.03
C ALA A 8 5.49 -12.52 0.02
N GLY A 9 6.72 -13.02 0.18
CA GLY A 9 7.25 -14.11 -0.64
C GLY A 9 6.47 -15.42 -0.47
N VAL A 10 6.13 -15.79 0.77
CA VAL A 10 5.31 -16.97 1.07
C VAL A 10 3.91 -16.83 0.46
N ILE A 11 3.26 -15.67 0.58
CA ILE A 11 1.94 -15.42 -0.02
C ILE A 11 2.01 -15.52 -1.55
N ALA A 12 3.05 -14.97 -2.18
CA ALA A 12 3.23 -15.05 -3.63
C ALA A 12 3.39 -16.50 -4.10
N ILE A 13 4.20 -17.30 -3.40
CA ILE A 13 4.39 -18.73 -3.68
C ILE A 13 3.08 -19.50 -3.49
N LEU A 14 2.38 -19.28 -2.37
CA LEU A 14 1.10 -19.93 -2.09
C LEU A 14 0.04 -19.57 -3.14
N THR A 15 -0.01 -18.31 -3.57
CA THR A 15 -0.94 -17.85 -4.60
C THR A 15 -0.64 -18.50 -5.95
N LEU A 16 0.65 -18.61 -6.31
CA LEU A 16 1.07 -19.29 -7.53
C LEU A 16 0.71 -20.78 -7.50
N LEU A 17 1.02 -21.47 -6.40
CA LEU A 17 0.69 -22.88 -6.22
C LEU A 17 -0.83 -23.10 -6.27
N SER A 18 -1.61 -22.25 -5.61
CA SER A 18 -3.07 -22.27 -5.64
C SER A 18 -3.63 -22.14 -7.06
N ARG A 19 -3.03 -21.29 -7.91
CA ARG A 19 -3.40 -21.17 -9.33
C ARG A 19 -3.05 -22.40 -10.14
N VAL A 20 -1.89 -23.01 -9.91
CA VAL A 20 -1.49 -24.26 -10.57
C VAL A 20 -2.46 -25.39 -10.23
N VAL A 21 -2.79 -25.57 -8.95
CA VAL A 21 -3.76 -26.59 -8.51
C VAL A 21 -5.17 -26.26 -9.04
N GLY A 22 -5.56 -24.98 -9.06
CA GLY A 22 -6.82 -24.54 -9.66
C GLY A 22 -6.93 -24.81 -11.15
N PHE A 23 -5.84 -24.68 -11.90
CA PHE A 23 -5.76 -25.10 -13.31
C PHE A 23 -5.86 -26.63 -13.44
N GLY A 24 -5.17 -27.38 -12.56
CA GLY A 24 -5.31 -28.83 -12.48
C GLY A 24 -6.75 -29.28 -12.23
N ARG A 25 -7.54 -28.53 -11.45
CA ARG A 25 -8.98 -28.76 -11.28
C ARG A 25 -9.74 -28.60 -12.59
N THR A 26 -9.44 -27.58 -13.39
CA THR A 26 -10.07 -27.38 -14.70
C THR A 26 -9.74 -28.52 -15.67
N VAL A 27 -8.49 -28.98 -15.69
CA VAL A 27 -8.07 -30.15 -16.48
C VAL A 27 -8.74 -31.43 -15.97
N GLY A 28 -8.88 -31.59 -14.65
CA GLY A 28 -9.62 -32.71 -14.06
C GLY A 28 -11.11 -32.69 -14.43
N GLU A 29 -11.72 -31.51 -14.49
CA GLU A 29 -13.11 -31.34 -14.94
C GLU A 29 -13.27 -31.75 -16.40
N SER A 30 -12.41 -31.24 -17.29
CA SER A 30 -12.42 -31.64 -18.71
C SER A 30 -12.12 -33.13 -18.87
N TRP A 31 -11.33 -33.72 -17.96
CA TRP A 31 -11.04 -35.15 -17.99
C TRP A 31 -12.17 -36.07 -17.61
N VAL A 32 -12.99 -35.64 -16.66
CA VAL A 32 -14.10 -36.46 -16.20
C VAL A 32 -15.38 -36.20 -16.99
N LEU A 33 -15.60 -34.95 -17.43
CA LEU A 33 -16.86 -34.53 -18.04
C LEU A 33 -16.74 -34.23 -19.54
N GLY A 34 -15.56 -33.84 -20.04
CA GLY A 34 -15.35 -33.52 -21.46
C GLY A 34 -16.23 -32.38 -21.98
N ALA A 35 -16.62 -32.47 -23.26
CA ALA A 35 -17.56 -31.58 -23.93
C ALA A 35 -18.89 -32.34 -24.20
N THR A 36 -19.48 -32.89 -23.13
CA THR A 36 -20.67 -33.77 -23.16
C THR A 36 -21.93 -33.06 -22.65
N PRO A 37 -23.14 -33.64 -22.82
CA PRO A 37 -24.35 -33.12 -22.20
C PRO A 37 -24.26 -33.07 -20.67
N MET A 38 -23.52 -34.00 -20.04
CA MET A 38 -23.24 -33.97 -18.61
C MET A 38 -22.37 -32.77 -18.21
N ALA A 39 -21.37 -32.41 -19.03
CA ALA A 39 -20.56 -31.22 -18.82
C ALA A 39 -21.38 -29.93 -18.95
N ASP A 40 -22.32 -29.87 -19.90
CA ASP A 40 -23.24 -28.74 -20.06
C ASP A 40 -24.12 -28.57 -18.82
N ALA A 41 -24.72 -29.65 -18.31
CA ALA A 41 -25.54 -29.64 -17.09
C ALA A 41 -24.72 -29.19 -15.87
N TYR A 42 -23.55 -29.79 -15.64
CA TYR A 42 -22.68 -29.47 -14.51
C TYR A 42 -22.16 -28.02 -14.56
N SER A 43 -21.55 -27.61 -15.68
CA SER A 43 -20.93 -26.29 -15.79
C SER A 43 -21.96 -25.17 -15.70
N THR A 44 -23.13 -25.36 -16.30
CA THR A 44 -24.23 -24.39 -16.23
C THR A 44 -24.74 -24.26 -14.79
N ALA A 45 -25.05 -25.38 -14.13
CA ALA A 45 -25.54 -25.37 -12.75
C ALA A 45 -24.52 -24.77 -11.78
N ASN A 46 -23.23 -25.11 -11.92
CA ASN A 46 -22.17 -24.66 -11.01
C ASN A 46 -21.83 -23.17 -11.20
N ASN A 47 -22.14 -22.57 -12.35
CA ASN A 47 -21.86 -21.15 -12.58
C ASN A 47 -22.92 -20.20 -12.03
N VAL A 48 -24.17 -20.65 -11.82
CA VAL A 48 -25.21 -19.81 -11.19
C VAL A 48 -24.78 -19.26 -9.81
N PRO A 49 -24.32 -20.09 -8.84
CA PRO A 49 -23.86 -19.56 -7.56
C PRO A 49 -22.59 -18.71 -7.71
N ASN A 50 -21.69 -19.02 -8.67
CA ASN A 50 -20.49 -18.22 -8.93
C ASN A 50 -20.85 -16.81 -9.42
N VAL A 51 -21.81 -16.67 -10.33
CA VAL A 51 -22.29 -15.37 -10.81
C VAL A 51 -22.90 -14.57 -9.66
N LEU A 52 -23.82 -15.18 -8.90
CA LEU A 52 -24.42 -14.52 -7.73
C LEU A 52 -23.37 -14.11 -6.70
N PHE A 53 -22.38 -14.98 -6.48
CA PHE A 53 -21.25 -14.71 -5.61
C PHE A 53 -20.39 -13.55 -6.13
N GLU A 54 -19.99 -13.53 -7.40
CA GLU A 54 -19.11 -12.50 -7.94
C GLU A 54 -19.77 -11.12 -7.90
N VAL A 55 -21.09 -11.05 -8.16
CA VAL A 55 -21.88 -9.83 -7.96
C VAL A 55 -21.83 -9.37 -6.49
N ALA A 56 -22.07 -10.28 -5.54
CA ALA A 56 -22.10 -9.96 -4.12
C ALA A 56 -20.70 -9.64 -3.53
N ALA A 57 -19.70 -10.43 -3.89
CA ALA A 57 -18.34 -10.39 -3.37
C ALA A 57 -17.54 -9.23 -3.92
N GLY A 58 -17.51 -9.08 -5.25
CA GLY A 58 -16.72 -8.04 -5.90
C GLY A 58 -17.36 -6.66 -5.78
N GLY A 59 -18.70 -6.58 -5.75
CA GLY A 59 -19.44 -5.32 -5.69
C GLY A 59 -19.59 -4.80 -4.27
N ALA A 60 -20.08 -5.63 -3.35
CA ALA A 60 -20.58 -5.17 -2.05
C ALA A 60 -19.65 -5.45 -0.85
N LEU A 61 -18.85 -6.53 -0.87
CA LEU A 61 -18.17 -7.02 0.33
C LEU A 61 -16.66 -6.79 0.32
N ALA A 62 -15.95 -7.09 -0.77
CA ALA A 62 -14.49 -7.02 -0.83
C ALA A 62 -13.95 -5.58 -0.61
N GLY A 63 -14.65 -4.57 -1.15
CA GLY A 63 -14.29 -3.16 -0.96
C GLY A 63 -14.67 -2.59 0.41
N VAL A 64 -15.48 -3.31 1.19
CA VAL A 64 -16.11 -2.81 2.43
C VAL A 64 -15.47 -3.38 3.68
N VAL A 65 -15.19 -4.68 3.69
CA VAL A 65 -14.79 -5.42 4.89
C VAL A 65 -13.44 -4.90 5.42
N VAL A 66 -12.41 -4.84 4.58
CA VAL A 66 -11.05 -4.46 5.02
C VAL A 66 -11.00 -3.00 5.50
N PRO A 67 -11.50 -1.99 4.75
CA PRO A 67 -11.39 -0.59 5.19
C PRO A 67 -12.26 -0.21 6.40
N LEU A 68 -13.39 -0.90 6.63
CA LEU A 68 -14.19 -0.69 7.84
C LEU A 68 -13.50 -1.27 9.08
N LEU A 69 -12.97 -2.48 8.97
CA LEU A 69 -12.30 -3.14 10.09
C LEU A 69 -10.95 -2.51 10.40
N SER A 70 -10.13 -2.16 9.39
CA SER A 70 -8.81 -1.57 9.59
C SER A 70 -8.87 -0.25 10.39
N ARG A 71 -9.92 0.55 10.20
CA ARG A 71 -10.14 1.78 10.98
C ARG A 71 -10.45 1.52 12.44
N CYS A 72 -11.25 0.49 12.75
CA CYS A 72 -11.56 0.11 14.12
C CYS A 72 -10.31 -0.48 14.81
N ILE A 73 -9.56 -1.31 14.09
CA ILE A 73 -8.31 -1.92 14.56
C ILE A 73 -7.24 -0.85 14.83
N ALA A 74 -7.07 0.14 13.94
CA ALA A 74 -6.12 1.24 14.13
C ALA A 74 -6.44 2.08 15.37
N ARG A 75 -7.72 2.25 15.71
CA ARG A 75 -8.18 2.93 16.93
C ARG A 75 -8.11 2.06 18.19
N LYS A 76 -7.68 0.80 18.07
CA LYS A 76 -7.69 -0.21 19.15
C LYS A 76 -9.07 -0.43 19.77
N ASP A 77 -10.14 -0.21 19.00
CA ASP A 77 -11.53 -0.40 19.43
C ASP A 77 -11.99 -1.82 19.13
N ALA A 78 -11.72 -2.72 20.08
CA ALA A 78 -12.09 -4.13 19.95
C ALA A 78 -13.60 -4.36 19.90
N GLU A 79 -14.40 -3.52 20.57
CA GLU A 79 -15.85 -3.70 20.61
C GLU A 79 -16.49 -3.36 19.26
N SER A 80 -16.13 -2.21 18.68
CA SER A 80 -16.60 -1.84 17.34
C SER A 80 -16.09 -2.81 16.29
N THR A 81 -14.84 -3.28 16.39
CA THR A 81 -14.29 -4.31 15.49
C THR A 81 -15.13 -5.58 15.52
N ASN A 82 -15.43 -6.10 16.73
CA ASN A 82 -16.26 -7.29 16.90
C ASN A 82 -17.68 -7.08 16.37
N ARG A 83 -18.27 -5.90 16.62
CA ARG A 83 -19.63 -5.57 16.18
C ARG A 83 -19.73 -5.44 14.67
N VAL A 84 -18.75 -4.82 14.01
CA VAL A 84 -18.68 -4.68 12.54
C VAL A 84 -18.53 -6.05 11.88
N ALA A 85 -17.57 -6.86 12.33
CA ALA A 85 -17.34 -8.20 11.78
C ALA A 85 -18.60 -9.08 11.94
N SER A 86 -19.22 -9.03 13.11
CA SER A 86 -20.47 -9.72 13.43
C SER A 86 -21.64 -9.25 12.55
N ALA A 87 -21.79 -7.94 12.35
CA ALA A 87 -22.84 -7.37 11.52
C ALA A 87 -22.68 -7.75 10.05
N LEU A 88 -21.46 -7.68 9.51
CA LEU A 88 -21.17 -8.09 8.14
C LEU A 88 -21.52 -9.56 7.91
N LEU A 89 -21.08 -10.45 8.80
CA LEU A 89 -21.37 -11.88 8.68
C LEU A 89 -22.87 -12.16 8.81
N THR A 90 -23.56 -11.51 9.75
CA THR A 90 -25.00 -11.68 9.96
C THR A 90 -25.79 -11.23 8.72
N TRP A 91 -25.48 -10.05 8.16
CA TRP A 91 -26.14 -9.55 6.95
C TRP A 91 -25.89 -10.44 5.74
N VAL A 92 -24.66 -10.91 5.56
CA VAL A 92 -24.32 -11.82 4.47
C VAL A 92 -25.10 -13.12 4.55
N MET A 93 -25.24 -13.70 5.74
CA MET A 93 -26.06 -14.90 5.92
C MET A 93 -27.55 -14.60 5.75
N ALA A 94 -28.03 -13.48 6.29
CA ALA A 94 -29.43 -13.07 6.20
C ALA A 94 -29.89 -12.77 4.77
N VAL A 95 -28.98 -12.35 3.87
CA VAL A 95 -29.28 -12.14 2.45
C VAL A 95 -28.98 -13.38 1.62
N GLY A 96 -27.84 -14.04 1.86
CA GLY A 96 -27.38 -15.20 1.10
C GLY A 96 -28.27 -16.42 1.24
N VAL A 97 -28.82 -16.68 2.43
CA VAL A 97 -29.71 -17.84 2.66
C VAL A 97 -31.04 -17.71 1.90
N PRO A 98 -31.78 -16.58 1.96
CA PRO A 98 -32.96 -16.38 1.12
C PRO A 98 -32.68 -16.48 -0.38
N ILE A 99 -31.54 -15.94 -0.85
CA ILE A 99 -31.15 -16.08 -2.27
C ILE A 99 -30.91 -17.56 -2.62
N ALA A 100 -30.22 -18.32 -1.77
CA ALA A 100 -30.04 -19.76 -1.97
C ALA A 100 -31.38 -20.50 -2.03
N LEU A 101 -32.30 -20.21 -1.11
CA LEU A 101 -33.64 -20.81 -1.11
C LEU A 101 -34.41 -20.44 -2.38
N LEU A 102 -34.30 -19.20 -2.85
CA LEU A 102 -34.90 -18.77 -4.10
C LEU A 102 -34.33 -19.55 -5.30
N VAL A 103 -33.01 -19.78 -5.34
CA VAL A 103 -32.37 -20.62 -6.36
C VAL A 103 -32.86 -22.07 -6.30
N VAL A 104 -33.06 -22.64 -5.11
CA VAL A 104 -33.62 -23.99 -4.94
C VAL A 104 -35.05 -24.07 -5.51
N VAL A 105 -35.90 -23.08 -5.19
CA VAL A 105 -37.29 -23.03 -5.65
C VAL A 105 -37.37 -22.78 -7.16
N LEU A 106 -36.48 -21.94 -7.70
CA LEU A 106 -36.43 -21.61 -9.12
C LEU A 106 -35.50 -22.52 -9.92
N ALA A 107 -35.07 -23.66 -9.38
CA ALA A 107 -34.06 -24.49 -10.03
C ALA A 107 -34.49 -24.98 -11.41
N ASP A 108 -35.73 -25.45 -11.57
CA ASP A 108 -36.27 -25.92 -12.85
C ASP A 108 -36.39 -24.79 -13.89
N PRO A 109 -37.06 -23.64 -13.61
CA PRO A 109 -37.15 -22.57 -14.60
C PRO A 109 -35.79 -21.94 -14.92
N LEU A 110 -34.85 -21.90 -13.95
CA LEU A 110 -33.48 -21.45 -14.21
C LEU A 110 -32.73 -22.42 -15.11
N ALA A 111 -32.77 -23.73 -14.83
CA ALA A 111 -32.12 -24.74 -15.66
C ALA A 111 -32.69 -24.71 -17.09
N HIS A 112 -34.03 -24.64 -17.22
CA HIS A 112 -34.68 -24.54 -18.52
C HIS A 112 -34.32 -23.25 -19.26
N GLY A 113 -34.25 -22.10 -18.59
CA GLY A 113 -33.86 -20.84 -19.24
C GLY A 113 -32.38 -20.80 -19.67
N LEU A 114 -31.50 -21.46 -18.92
CA LEU A 114 -30.05 -21.44 -19.18
C LEU A 114 -29.57 -22.50 -20.18
N LEU A 115 -30.27 -23.63 -20.27
CA LEU A 115 -29.99 -24.70 -21.22
C LEU A 115 -30.92 -24.66 -22.46
N GLY A 116 -32.11 -24.08 -22.31
CA GLY A 116 -33.17 -23.99 -23.32
C GLY A 116 -33.56 -25.33 -23.92
N ALA A 117 -33.41 -25.49 -25.25
CA ALA A 117 -34.00 -26.61 -26.01
C ALA A 117 -33.25 -27.97 -25.87
N ARG A 118 -32.52 -28.17 -24.78
CA ARG A 118 -31.82 -29.44 -24.51
C ARG A 118 -32.78 -30.55 -24.12
N ASP A 119 -32.28 -31.77 -24.18
CA ASP A 119 -33.00 -32.94 -23.69
C ASP A 119 -33.41 -32.75 -22.23
N GLN A 120 -34.64 -33.14 -21.91
CA GLN A 120 -35.22 -32.92 -20.60
C GLN A 120 -34.36 -33.53 -19.48
N VAL A 121 -33.69 -34.66 -19.74
CA VAL A 121 -32.80 -35.32 -18.77
C VAL A 121 -31.61 -34.42 -18.39
N VAL A 122 -31.06 -33.68 -19.36
CA VAL A 122 -29.95 -32.72 -19.13
C VAL A 122 -30.44 -31.57 -18.25
N ILE A 123 -31.65 -31.06 -18.53
CA ILE A 123 -32.28 -29.98 -17.77
C ILE A 123 -32.58 -30.43 -16.34
N ASP A 124 -33.15 -31.62 -16.15
CA ASP A 124 -33.48 -32.18 -14.85
C ASP A 124 -32.21 -32.43 -14.02
N THR A 125 -31.14 -32.93 -14.66
CA THR A 125 -29.83 -33.12 -14.03
C THR A 125 -29.23 -31.79 -13.58
N ALA A 126 -29.28 -30.77 -14.44
CA ALA A 126 -28.81 -29.43 -14.11
C ALA A 126 -29.63 -28.81 -12.96
N ALA A 127 -30.95 -28.99 -12.96
CA ALA A 127 -31.83 -28.52 -11.89
C ALA A 127 -31.52 -29.23 -10.56
N LEU A 128 -31.24 -30.55 -10.58
CA LEU A 128 -30.80 -31.29 -9.40
C LEU A 128 -29.48 -30.74 -8.84
N LEU A 129 -28.47 -30.58 -9.70
CA LEU A 129 -27.17 -30.03 -9.32
C LEU A 129 -27.31 -28.59 -8.81
N LEU A 130 -28.15 -27.77 -9.43
CA LEU A 130 -28.39 -26.38 -9.04
C LEU A 130 -29.01 -26.28 -7.63
N ARG A 131 -29.91 -27.19 -7.26
CA ARG A 131 -30.45 -27.26 -5.88
C ARG A 131 -29.36 -27.57 -4.86
N ILE A 132 -28.42 -28.46 -5.19
CA ILE A 132 -27.27 -28.76 -4.33
C ILE A 132 -26.33 -27.55 -4.25
N PHE A 133 -26.00 -26.96 -5.40
CA PHE A 133 -25.07 -25.84 -5.51
C PHE A 133 -25.61 -24.53 -4.92
N ALA A 134 -26.93 -24.37 -4.76
CA ALA A 134 -27.52 -23.22 -4.09
C ALA A 134 -26.95 -22.99 -2.68
N VAL A 135 -26.57 -24.07 -1.96
CA VAL A 135 -25.93 -24.00 -0.64
C VAL A 135 -24.60 -23.23 -0.68
N GLN A 136 -23.93 -23.16 -1.84
CA GLN A 136 -22.66 -22.47 -2.00
C GLN A 136 -22.80 -20.95 -1.89
N VAL A 137 -23.96 -20.36 -2.23
CA VAL A 137 -24.18 -18.90 -2.22
C VAL A 137 -23.88 -18.25 -0.85
N PRO A 138 -24.49 -18.68 0.28
CA PRO A 138 -24.18 -18.12 1.59
C PRO A 138 -22.74 -18.45 2.04
N LEU A 139 -22.20 -19.62 1.67
CA LEU A 139 -20.84 -20.02 2.03
C LEU A 139 -19.79 -19.11 1.37
N TYR A 140 -19.96 -18.82 0.08
CA TYR A 140 -19.07 -17.93 -0.63
C TYR A 140 -19.10 -16.51 -0.04
N GLY A 141 -20.29 -15.98 0.25
CA GLY A 141 -20.44 -14.70 0.95
C GLY A 141 -19.72 -14.70 2.30
N MET A 142 -19.91 -15.76 3.09
CA MET A 142 -19.21 -15.93 4.37
C MET A 142 -17.68 -15.92 4.18
N SER A 143 -17.16 -16.61 3.18
CA SER A 143 -15.72 -16.66 2.88
C SER A 143 -15.12 -15.27 2.64
N VAL A 144 -15.81 -14.39 1.93
CA VAL A 144 -15.32 -13.02 1.67
C VAL A 144 -15.21 -12.21 2.95
N VAL A 145 -16.19 -12.33 3.84
CA VAL A 145 -16.15 -11.66 5.15
C VAL A 145 -15.02 -12.23 6.00
N LEU A 146 -14.89 -13.56 6.07
CA LEU A 146 -13.82 -14.22 6.84
C LEU A 146 -12.43 -13.83 6.32
N SER A 147 -12.22 -13.89 5.01
CA SER A 147 -10.98 -13.46 4.35
C SER A 147 -10.70 -11.98 4.62
N GLY A 148 -11.69 -11.10 4.51
CA GLY A 148 -11.53 -9.68 4.77
C GLY A 148 -11.19 -9.37 6.24
N ILE A 149 -11.77 -10.10 7.19
CA ILE A 149 -11.39 -10.01 8.61
C ILE A 149 -9.93 -10.41 8.79
N LEU A 150 -9.52 -11.55 8.25
CA LEU A 150 -8.14 -12.03 8.37
C LEU A 150 -7.14 -11.05 7.74
N GLN A 151 -7.45 -10.52 6.55
CA GLN A 151 -6.61 -9.53 5.86
C GLN A 151 -6.51 -8.22 6.64
N ALA A 152 -7.59 -7.74 7.26
CA ALA A 152 -7.57 -6.55 8.12
C ALA A 152 -6.70 -6.74 9.37
N HIS A 153 -6.55 -7.99 9.84
CA HIS A 153 -5.64 -8.38 10.92
C HIS A 153 -4.25 -8.81 10.44
N HIS A 154 -3.88 -8.53 9.18
CA HIS A 154 -2.62 -8.92 8.56
C HIS A 154 -2.34 -10.44 8.54
N LYS A 155 -3.37 -11.27 8.54
CA LYS A 155 -3.29 -12.74 8.46
C LYS A 155 -3.62 -13.23 7.04
N PHE A 156 -2.59 -13.32 6.19
CA PHE A 156 -2.79 -13.57 4.76
C PHE A 156 -2.68 -15.05 4.33
N VAL A 157 -2.15 -15.94 5.17
CA VAL A 157 -1.83 -17.33 4.80
C VAL A 157 -3.08 -18.15 4.47
N MET A 158 -4.07 -18.19 5.36
CA MET A 158 -5.29 -18.98 5.10
C MET A 158 -6.12 -18.45 3.93
N PRO A 159 -6.32 -17.12 3.77
CA PRO A 159 -6.95 -16.60 2.55
C PRO A 159 -6.24 -17.02 1.26
N ALA A 160 -4.89 -17.11 1.26
CA ALA A 160 -4.12 -17.55 0.10
C ALA A 160 -4.22 -19.07 -0.14
N LEU A 161 -4.32 -19.87 0.92
CA LEU A 161 -4.39 -21.35 0.86
C LEU A 161 -5.80 -21.85 0.52
N ALA A 162 -6.85 -21.13 0.91
CA ALA A 162 -8.24 -21.56 0.78
C ALA A 162 -8.64 -22.04 -0.64
N PRO A 163 -8.30 -21.34 -1.75
CA PRO A 163 -8.66 -21.82 -3.08
C PRO A 163 -7.96 -23.14 -3.47
N MET A 164 -6.77 -23.39 -2.93
CA MET A 164 -6.03 -24.64 -3.14
C MET A 164 -6.74 -25.82 -2.44
N LEU A 165 -7.19 -25.62 -1.20
CA LEU A 165 -7.95 -26.64 -0.45
C LEU A 165 -9.25 -27.00 -1.19
N SER A 166 -9.98 -25.99 -1.68
CA SER A 166 -11.16 -26.20 -2.53
C SER A 166 -10.83 -27.03 -3.76
N SER A 167 -9.74 -26.69 -4.46
CA SER A 167 -9.38 -27.35 -5.71
C SER A 167 -9.02 -28.81 -5.50
N ILE A 168 -8.30 -29.15 -4.43
CA ILE A 168 -7.97 -30.54 -4.06
C ILE A 168 -9.24 -31.35 -3.81
N VAL A 169 -10.20 -30.80 -3.06
CA VAL A 169 -11.47 -31.49 -2.76
C VAL A 169 -12.30 -31.70 -4.02
N VAL A 170 -12.38 -30.71 -4.91
CA VAL A 170 -13.13 -30.84 -6.17
C VAL A 170 -12.47 -31.85 -7.11
N ILE A 171 -11.13 -31.89 -7.20
CA ILE A 171 -10.41 -32.93 -7.95
C ILE A 171 -10.73 -34.31 -7.40
N GLY A 172 -10.75 -34.47 -6.06
CA GLY A 172 -11.19 -35.71 -5.43
C GLY A 172 -12.64 -36.09 -5.77
N ALA A 173 -13.55 -35.12 -5.86
CA ALA A 173 -14.93 -35.35 -6.27
C ALA A 173 -15.02 -35.84 -7.73
N PHE A 174 -14.24 -35.28 -8.65
CA PHE A 174 -14.15 -35.76 -10.02
C PHE A 174 -13.60 -37.19 -10.10
N LEU A 175 -12.56 -37.51 -9.32
CA LEU A 175 -12.03 -38.88 -9.25
C LEU A 175 -13.07 -39.88 -8.73
N MET A 176 -13.86 -39.50 -7.72
CA MET A 176 -14.93 -40.37 -7.20
C MET A 176 -16.09 -40.53 -8.19
N PHE A 177 -16.45 -39.46 -8.91
CA PHE A 177 -17.43 -39.55 -10.00
C PHE A 177 -16.97 -40.54 -11.09
N TRP A 178 -15.71 -40.44 -11.50
CA TRP A 178 -15.08 -41.36 -12.45
C TRP A 178 -15.11 -42.82 -11.94
N GLN A 179 -14.64 -43.06 -10.70
CA GLN A 179 -14.60 -44.41 -10.12
C GLN A 179 -15.98 -45.05 -9.90
N THR A 180 -17.03 -44.26 -9.79
CA THR A 180 -18.40 -44.74 -9.58
C THR A 180 -19.17 -44.92 -10.89
N GLY A 181 -18.48 -44.91 -12.04
CA GLY A 181 -19.05 -45.16 -13.36
C GLY A 181 -19.70 -43.94 -14.01
N GLY A 182 -19.40 -42.72 -13.53
CA GLY A 182 -20.04 -41.52 -14.06
C GLY A 182 -19.56 -41.08 -15.44
N SER A 183 -18.41 -41.58 -15.89
CA SER A 183 -17.75 -41.19 -17.15
C SER A 183 -17.98 -42.17 -18.30
N ASP A 184 -18.72 -43.25 -18.09
CA ASP A 184 -18.73 -44.39 -19.01
C ASP A 184 -19.46 -44.11 -20.34
N SER A 185 -20.39 -43.14 -20.36
CA SER A 185 -21.15 -42.78 -21.57
C SER A 185 -21.35 -41.29 -21.83
N GLY A 186 -21.05 -40.41 -20.86
CA GLY A 186 -21.24 -38.95 -20.99
C GLY A 186 -22.70 -38.48 -21.09
N ASP A 187 -23.66 -39.42 -21.15
CA ASP A 187 -25.10 -39.17 -21.13
C ASP A 187 -25.60 -39.14 -19.67
N PRO A 188 -26.18 -38.02 -19.20
CA PRO A 188 -26.76 -37.93 -17.86
C PRO A 188 -27.79 -39.01 -17.52
N ALA A 189 -28.46 -39.60 -18.50
CA ALA A 189 -29.46 -40.65 -18.29
C ALA A 189 -28.85 -41.95 -17.72
N GLU A 190 -27.60 -42.22 -18.05
CA GLU A 190 -26.91 -43.47 -17.72
C GLU A 190 -26.01 -43.32 -16.50
N VAL A 191 -25.81 -42.10 -16.00
CA VAL A 191 -24.95 -41.82 -14.85
C VAL A 191 -25.62 -42.32 -13.56
N PRO A 192 -24.95 -43.17 -12.76
CA PRO A 192 -25.47 -43.60 -11.47
C PRO A 192 -25.73 -42.42 -10.53
N VAL A 193 -26.84 -42.46 -9.79
CA VAL A 193 -27.19 -41.42 -8.81
C VAL A 193 -26.05 -41.19 -7.81
N ALA A 194 -25.35 -42.25 -7.39
CA ALA A 194 -24.20 -42.14 -6.50
C ALA A 194 -23.06 -41.28 -7.09
N ALA A 195 -22.77 -41.44 -8.40
CA ALA A 195 -21.79 -40.61 -9.09
C ALA A 195 -22.26 -39.15 -9.15
N LEU A 196 -23.53 -38.91 -9.54
CA LEU A 196 -24.12 -37.55 -9.54
C LEU A 196 -24.03 -36.86 -8.17
N MET A 197 -24.23 -37.61 -7.07
CA MET A 197 -24.10 -37.07 -5.72
C MET A 197 -22.65 -36.71 -5.38
N TRP A 198 -21.66 -37.51 -5.80
CA TRP A 198 -20.25 -37.14 -5.66
C TRP A 198 -19.91 -35.86 -6.43
N LEU A 199 -20.44 -35.69 -7.64
CA LEU A 199 -20.22 -34.49 -8.43
C LEU A 199 -20.86 -33.25 -7.77
N GLY A 200 -22.12 -33.34 -7.34
CA GLY A 200 -22.86 -32.25 -6.71
C GLY A 200 -22.34 -31.89 -5.32
N TRP A 201 -22.40 -32.83 -4.38
CA TRP A 201 -21.98 -32.60 -2.99
C TRP A 201 -20.47 -32.50 -2.84
N GLY A 202 -19.68 -33.19 -3.66
CA GLY A 202 -18.22 -33.05 -3.65
C GLY A 202 -17.76 -31.69 -4.13
N THR A 203 -18.38 -31.13 -5.19
CA THR A 203 -18.09 -29.75 -5.63
C THR A 203 -18.45 -28.74 -4.53
N THR A 204 -19.61 -28.92 -3.88
CA THR A 204 -20.04 -28.09 -2.73
C THR A 204 -19.12 -28.26 -1.52
N GLY A 205 -18.59 -29.47 -1.31
CA GLY A 205 -17.54 -29.79 -0.35
C GLY A 205 -16.26 -28.98 -0.61
N GLY A 206 -15.95 -28.69 -1.87
CA GLY A 206 -14.90 -27.75 -2.26
C GLY A 206 -15.12 -26.35 -1.68
N VAL A 207 -16.33 -25.81 -1.80
CA VAL A 207 -16.70 -24.50 -1.23
C VAL A 207 -16.70 -24.50 0.30
N ILE A 208 -17.06 -25.63 0.91
CA ILE A 208 -16.92 -25.83 2.36
C ILE A 208 -15.44 -25.78 2.77
N ALA A 209 -14.56 -26.48 2.04
CA ALA A 209 -13.11 -26.48 2.27
C ALA A 209 -12.46 -25.11 1.96
N PHE A 210 -13.05 -24.33 1.06
CA PHE A 210 -12.70 -22.93 0.83
C PHE A 210 -13.03 -22.06 2.06
N THR A 211 -14.17 -22.30 2.71
CA THR A 211 -14.76 -21.35 3.66
C THR A 211 -14.46 -21.69 5.12
N LEU A 212 -14.76 -22.91 5.56
CA LEU A 212 -14.71 -23.28 6.99
C LEU A 212 -13.32 -23.22 7.62
N PRO A 213 -12.21 -23.61 6.95
CA PRO A 213 -10.88 -23.49 7.53
C PRO A 213 -10.49 -22.06 7.90
N GLN A 214 -11.08 -21.04 7.26
CA GLN A 214 -10.86 -19.64 7.59
C GLN A 214 -11.57 -19.21 8.88
N LEU A 215 -12.62 -19.91 9.31
CA LEU A 215 -13.38 -19.57 10.52
C LEU A 215 -12.53 -19.74 11.78
N LEU A 216 -11.71 -20.78 11.86
CA LEU A 216 -10.85 -21.07 13.01
C LEU A 216 -9.89 -19.90 13.37
N PRO A 217 -9.08 -19.34 12.44
CA PRO A 217 -8.25 -18.19 12.75
C PRO A 217 -9.06 -16.90 12.98
N VAL A 218 -10.27 -16.76 12.42
CA VAL A 218 -11.16 -15.62 12.68
C VAL A 218 -11.66 -15.63 14.12
N LEU A 219 -12.11 -16.77 14.62
CA LEU A 219 -12.58 -16.93 16.01
C LEU A 219 -11.48 -16.63 17.05
N LYS A 220 -10.20 -16.69 16.64
CA LYS A 220 -9.06 -16.30 17.48
C LYS A 220 -8.79 -14.80 17.51
N VAL A 221 -9.31 -14.02 16.56
CA VAL A 221 -9.06 -12.56 16.46
C VAL A 221 -10.29 -11.71 16.77
N VAL A 222 -11.48 -12.27 16.58
CA VAL A 222 -12.75 -11.55 16.72
C VAL A 222 -13.76 -12.41 17.47
N LYS A 223 -14.51 -11.79 18.38
CA LYS A 223 -15.66 -12.42 19.06
C LYS A 223 -16.92 -12.23 18.22
N LEU A 224 -17.29 -13.26 17.45
CA LEU A 224 -18.48 -13.24 16.61
C LEU A 224 -19.76 -13.40 17.44
N ARG A 225 -20.76 -12.56 17.18
CA ARG A 225 -22.12 -12.65 17.73
C ARG A 225 -23.13 -12.33 16.62
N SER A 226 -24.37 -12.80 16.73
CA SER A 226 -25.41 -12.39 15.77
C SER A 226 -25.89 -10.98 16.09
N THR A 227 -25.69 -10.04 15.17
CA THR A 227 -26.20 -8.65 15.29
C THR A 227 -26.43 -8.06 13.91
N PHE A 228 -27.50 -7.30 13.73
CA PHE A 228 -27.76 -6.54 12.49
C PHE A 228 -27.27 -5.09 12.57
N ARG A 229 -26.88 -4.62 13.75
CA ARG A 229 -26.54 -3.22 14.01
C ARG A 229 -25.05 -2.98 13.84
N PHE A 230 -24.71 -2.10 12.90
CA PHE A 230 -23.39 -1.49 12.80
C PHE A 230 -23.21 -0.40 13.88
N PRO A 231 -21.97 -0.09 14.28
CA PRO A 231 -21.67 1.15 15.01
C PRO A 231 -22.14 2.39 14.25
N ASP A 232 -22.44 3.46 14.99
CA ASP A 232 -23.03 4.68 14.43
C ASP A 232 -22.19 5.27 13.29
N GLY A 233 -22.86 5.68 12.21
CA GLY A 233 -22.24 6.22 11.00
C GLY A 233 -21.58 5.19 10.08
N MET A 234 -21.24 3.98 10.54
CA MET A 234 -20.54 2.97 9.72
C MET A 234 -21.46 2.22 8.75
N GLY A 235 -22.75 2.04 9.08
CA GLY A 235 -23.70 1.34 8.21
C GLY A 235 -23.96 2.05 6.87
N ARG A 236 -24.16 3.38 6.89
CA ARG A 236 -24.30 4.18 5.65
C ARG A 236 -23.03 4.15 4.82
N GLN A 237 -21.87 4.13 5.48
CA GLN A 237 -20.59 4.04 4.79
C GLN A 237 -20.39 2.68 4.13
N ALA A 238 -20.75 1.59 4.81
CA ALA A 238 -20.75 0.24 4.25
C ALA A 238 -21.61 0.18 2.97
N LEU A 239 -22.82 0.74 3.02
CA LEU A 239 -23.72 0.79 1.86
C LEU A 239 -23.14 1.62 0.70
N ARG A 240 -22.59 2.79 0.98
CA ARG A 240 -21.98 3.65 -0.06
C ARG A 240 -20.81 2.95 -0.75
N MET A 241 -19.94 2.30 0.03
CA MET A 241 -18.79 1.56 -0.49
C MET A 241 -19.23 0.32 -1.28
N ALA A 242 -20.26 -0.39 -0.81
CA ALA A 242 -20.85 -1.53 -1.51
C ALA A 242 -21.50 -1.14 -2.85
N SER A 243 -22.12 0.05 -2.92
CA SER A 243 -22.76 0.52 -4.15
C SER A 243 -21.77 0.93 -5.25
N ALA A 244 -20.52 1.27 -4.90
CA ALA A 244 -19.53 1.82 -5.84
C ALA A 244 -18.86 0.75 -6.73
N GLY A 245 -18.77 -0.51 -6.28
CA GLY A 245 -18.18 -1.61 -7.05
C GLY A 245 -19.18 -2.40 -7.92
N PHE A 246 -20.48 -2.19 -7.71
CA PHE A 246 -21.53 -3.07 -8.21
C PHE A 246 -21.74 -3.02 -9.73
N GLY A 247 -21.74 -1.82 -10.33
CA GLY A 247 -22.16 -1.65 -11.73
C GLY A 247 -21.25 -2.32 -12.77
N GLY A 248 -19.93 -2.29 -12.57
CA GLY A 248 -18.98 -2.89 -13.52
C GLY A 248 -19.05 -4.42 -13.51
N LEU A 249 -19.23 -5.01 -12.32
CA LEU A 249 -19.35 -6.45 -12.16
C LEU A 249 -20.70 -6.96 -12.65
N LEU A 250 -21.79 -6.23 -12.42
CA LEU A 250 -23.08 -6.59 -13.01
C LEU A 250 -23.02 -6.69 -14.53
N ALA A 251 -22.38 -5.73 -15.20
CA ALA A 251 -22.23 -5.76 -16.65
C ALA A 251 -21.42 -6.99 -17.11
N GLN A 252 -20.34 -7.32 -16.38
CA GLN A 252 -19.57 -8.54 -16.62
C GLN A 252 -20.40 -9.81 -16.45
N GLN A 253 -21.15 -9.92 -15.34
CA GLN A 253 -21.96 -11.10 -15.05
C GLN A 253 -23.10 -11.26 -16.05
N ALA A 254 -23.72 -10.16 -16.48
CA ALA A 254 -24.72 -10.19 -17.55
C ALA A 254 -24.14 -10.73 -18.86
N ALA A 255 -22.92 -10.34 -19.22
CA ALA A 255 -22.22 -10.89 -20.39
C ALA A 255 -21.91 -12.38 -20.24
N ILE A 256 -21.46 -12.83 -19.07
CA ILE A 256 -21.19 -14.26 -18.80
C ILE A 256 -22.48 -15.09 -18.92
N VAL A 257 -23.59 -14.61 -18.36
CA VAL A 257 -24.89 -15.30 -18.47
C VAL A 257 -25.36 -15.34 -19.93
N LEU A 258 -25.21 -14.25 -20.69
CA LEU A 258 -25.55 -14.23 -22.11
C LEU A 258 -24.69 -15.22 -22.92
N ILE A 259 -23.38 -15.25 -22.69
CA ILE A 259 -22.46 -16.22 -23.31
C ILE A 259 -22.91 -17.65 -23.01
N MET A 260 -23.27 -17.94 -21.75
CA MET A 260 -23.75 -19.26 -21.34
C MET A 260 -25.06 -19.65 -22.03
N ILE A 261 -26.04 -18.76 -22.05
CA ILE A 261 -27.33 -18.98 -22.74
C ILE A 261 -27.09 -19.24 -24.23
N VAL A 262 -26.29 -18.41 -24.90
CA VAL A 262 -26.02 -18.53 -26.34
C VAL A 262 -25.24 -19.81 -26.67
N ALA A 263 -24.20 -20.12 -25.90
CA ALA A 263 -23.42 -21.34 -26.09
C ALA A 263 -24.29 -22.59 -25.92
N ASN A 264 -25.16 -22.62 -24.90
CA ASN A 264 -26.02 -23.77 -24.65
C ASN A 264 -27.16 -23.93 -25.67
N ASN A 265 -27.76 -22.82 -26.13
CA ASN A 265 -28.93 -22.84 -27.01
C ASN A 265 -28.59 -22.93 -28.50
N VAL A 266 -27.55 -22.22 -28.93
CA VAL A 266 -27.19 -22.09 -30.35
C VAL A 266 -25.95 -22.92 -30.66
N GLY A 267 -24.99 -22.97 -29.74
CA GLY A 267 -23.69 -23.63 -29.96
C GLY A 267 -23.73 -25.16 -29.95
N GLY A 268 -24.84 -25.79 -29.57
CA GLY A 268 -24.91 -27.26 -29.49
C GLY A 268 -24.03 -27.84 -28.38
N THR A 269 -24.02 -29.17 -28.26
CA THR A 269 -23.45 -29.88 -27.09
C THR A 269 -21.99 -29.54 -26.85
N GLY A 270 -21.65 -29.24 -25.59
CA GLY A 270 -20.27 -29.00 -25.15
C GLY A 270 -19.71 -27.62 -25.50
N ALA A 271 -20.45 -26.74 -26.19
CA ALA A 271 -19.96 -25.43 -26.58
C ALA A 271 -19.59 -24.55 -25.37
N TYR A 272 -20.41 -24.54 -24.32
CA TYR A 272 -20.11 -23.75 -23.13
C TYR A 272 -18.88 -24.24 -22.35
N PRO A 273 -18.72 -25.56 -22.07
CA PRO A 273 -17.49 -26.13 -21.54
C PRO A 273 -16.24 -25.76 -22.35
N ILE A 274 -16.27 -25.90 -23.69
CA ILE A 274 -15.13 -25.52 -24.56
C ILE A 274 -14.77 -24.04 -24.37
N TYR A 275 -15.77 -23.15 -24.41
CA TYR A 275 -15.55 -21.72 -24.16
C TYR A 275 -14.95 -21.45 -22.78
N LYS A 276 -15.46 -22.12 -21.74
CA LYS A 276 -14.99 -22.00 -20.35
C LYS A 276 -13.53 -22.45 -20.21
N TYR A 277 -13.14 -23.56 -20.83
CA TYR A 277 -11.74 -24.04 -20.84
C TYR A 277 -10.83 -23.07 -21.59
N ALA A 278 -11.26 -22.57 -22.75
CA ALA A 278 -10.53 -21.54 -23.49
C ALA A 278 -10.37 -20.25 -22.68
N GLN A 279 -11.41 -19.84 -21.95
CA GLN A 279 -11.39 -18.65 -21.09
C GLN A 279 -10.39 -18.80 -19.93
N ALA A 280 -10.25 -20.00 -19.35
CA ALA A 280 -9.25 -20.26 -18.32
C ALA A 280 -7.82 -20.05 -18.85
N LEU A 281 -7.54 -20.50 -20.08
CA LEU A 281 -6.27 -20.27 -20.77
C LEU A 281 -6.07 -18.78 -21.12
N TYR A 282 -7.12 -18.11 -21.59
CA TYR A 282 -7.13 -16.68 -21.90
C TYR A 282 -6.71 -15.78 -20.73
N PHE A 283 -7.11 -16.12 -19.50
CA PHE A 283 -6.72 -15.33 -18.33
C PHE A 283 -5.27 -15.54 -17.90
N LEU A 284 -4.58 -16.59 -18.35
CA LEU A 284 -3.25 -16.96 -17.86
C LEU A 284 -2.18 -15.87 -18.10
N PRO A 285 -2.03 -15.28 -19.30
CA PRO A 285 -1.00 -14.26 -19.53
C PRO A 285 -1.27 -12.98 -18.74
N TYR A 286 -2.54 -12.58 -18.66
CA TYR A 286 -2.99 -11.48 -17.81
C TYR A 286 -2.61 -11.72 -16.34
N ALA A 287 -2.92 -12.91 -15.83
CA ALA A 287 -2.71 -13.36 -14.47
C ALA A 287 -1.23 -13.38 -14.06
N ILE A 288 -0.35 -13.86 -14.93
CA ILE A 288 1.07 -14.08 -14.66
C ILE A 288 1.91 -12.83 -14.93
N LEU A 289 1.57 -12.06 -15.97
CA LEU A 289 2.41 -10.94 -16.43
C LEU A 289 1.83 -9.58 -16.02
N ALA A 290 0.59 -9.29 -16.39
CA ALA A 290 0.02 -7.96 -16.21
C ALA A 290 -0.30 -7.66 -14.74
N VAL A 291 -0.89 -8.62 -14.01
CA VAL A 291 -1.31 -8.42 -12.61
C VAL A 291 -0.14 -8.08 -11.67
N PRO A 292 0.97 -8.83 -11.65
CA PRO A 292 2.08 -8.52 -10.76
C PRO A 292 2.73 -7.16 -11.06
N ILE A 293 2.88 -6.82 -12.35
CA ILE A 293 3.44 -5.54 -12.78
C ILE A 293 2.55 -4.38 -12.34
N ALA A 294 1.24 -4.45 -12.63
CA ALA A 294 0.29 -3.41 -12.22
C ALA A 294 0.26 -3.25 -10.69
N THR A 295 0.38 -4.35 -9.95
CA THR A 295 0.40 -4.34 -8.48
C THR A 295 1.69 -3.71 -7.94
N ALA A 296 2.85 -4.02 -8.53
CA ALA A 296 4.14 -3.43 -8.14
C ALA A 296 4.24 -1.94 -8.47
N LEU A 297 3.59 -1.49 -9.55
CA LEU A 297 3.63 -0.09 -9.99
C LEU A 297 2.56 0.79 -9.31
N PHE A 298 1.48 0.20 -8.78
CA PHE A 298 0.37 0.93 -8.19
C PHE A 298 0.75 1.88 -7.05
N PRO A 299 1.63 1.52 -6.09
CA PRO A 299 2.06 2.45 -5.04
C PRO A 299 2.73 3.71 -5.60
N ARG A 300 3.60 3.56 -6.60
CA ARG A 300 4.33 4.70 -7.22
C ARG A 300 3.38 5.62 -8.01
N VAL A 301 2.42 5.02 -8.72
CA VAL A 301 1.38 5.80 -9.42
C VAL A 301 0.52 6.56 -8.41
N SER A 302 0.16 5.92 -7.28
CA SER A 302 -0.65 6.54 -6.22
C SER A 302 0.10 7.67 -5.50
N GLU A 303 1.38 7.49 -5.22
CA GLU A 303 2.24 8.53 -4.63
C GLU A 303 2.31 9.76 -5.55
N LYS A 304 2.64 9.57 -6.83
CA LYS A 304 2.69 10.66 -7.82
C LYS A 304 1.33 11.32 -8.04
N ALA A 305 0.23 10.58 -7.92
CA ALA A 305 -1.12 11.10 -8.03
C ALA A 305 -1.56 11.94 -6.82
N ALA A 306 -1.00 11.67 -5.63
CA ALA A 306 -1.27 12.40 -4.40
C ALA A 306 -0.53 13.75 -4.31
N LEU A 307 0.52 13.96 -5.11
CA LEU A 307 1.29 15.21 -5.11
C LEU A 307 0.51 16.36 -5.78
N PRO A 308 0.55 17.60 -5.22
CA PRO A 308 0.04 18.80 -5.89
C PRO A 308 0.68 18.99 -7.27
N GLY A 309 -0.13 19.23 -8.29
CA GLY A 309 0.35 19.36 -9.69
C GLY A 309 0.79 18.06 -10.37
N ARG A 310 0.76 16.92 -9.65
CA ARG A 310 1.03 15.56 -10.17
C ARG A 310 2.30 15.42 -11.03
N PRO A 311 3.47 15.97 -10.62
CA PRO A 311 4.69 15.98 -11.42
C PRO A 311 5.18 14.55 -11.70
N GLY A 312 5.49 14.24 -12.96
CA GLY A 312 5.95 12.92 -13.39
C GLY A 312 4.88 11.82 -13.42
N LEU A 313 3.62 12.12 -13.07
CA LEU A 313 2.53 11.14 -13.14
C LEU A 313 2.27 10.67 -14.58
N ALA A 314 2.30 11.59 -15.54
CA ALA A 314 2.11 11.26 -16.95
C ALA A 314 3.21 10.33 -17.48
N GLU A 315 4.45 10.51 -17.03
CA GLU A 315 5.61 9.71 -17.44
C GLU A 315 5.52 8.29 -16.88
N ILE A 316 5.22 8.13 -15.59
CA ILE A 316 5.06 6.80 -14.98
C ILE A 316 3.81 6.09 -15.50
N ALA A 317 2.71 6.81 -15.75
CA ALA A 317 1.52 6.25 -16.39
C ALA A 317 1.82 5.77 -17.81
N SER A 318 2.49 6.59 -18.63
CA SER A 318 2.90 6.20 -19.99
C SER A 318 3.82 4.98 -19.99
N GLY A 319 4.88 5.01 -19.17
CA GLY A 319 5.83 3.91 -19.07
C GLY A 319 5.16 2.60 -18.64
N SER A 320 4.27 2.65 -17.65
CA SER A 320 3.55 1.48 -17.16
C SER A 320 2.53 0.94 -18.17
N ILE A 321 1.75 1.79 -18.86
CA ILE A 321 0.82 1.39 -19.93
C ILE A 321 1.59 0.69 -21.06
N ARG A 322 2.71 1.27 -21.49
CA ARG A 322 3.57 0.72 -22.54
C ARG A 322 4.16 -0.63 -22.16
N LEU A 323 4.63 -0.77 -20.91
CA LEU A 323 5.10 -2.05 -20.40
C LEU A 323 3.98 -3.11 -20.41
N ILE A 324 2.76 -2.74 -19.98
CA ILE A 324 1.59 -3.63 -20.01
C ILE A 324 1.26 -4.05 -21.45
N VAL A 325 1.30 -3.14 -22.42
CA VAL A 325 1.12 -3.49 -23.86
C VAL A 325 2.16 -4.52 -24.29
N ILE A 326 3.44 -4.30 -24.00
CA ILE A 326 4.52 -5.21 -24.39
C ILE A 326 4.29 -6.60 -23.80
N VAL A 327 4.15 -6.72 -22.48
CA VAL A 327 4.03 -8.04 -21.85
C VAL A 327 2.74 -8.77 -22.23
N SER A 328 1.66 -8.03 -22.47
CA SER A 328 0.37 -8.62 -22.87
C SER A 328 0.37 -9.05 -24.33
N ALA A 329 1.06 -8.33 -25.22
CA ALA A 329 1.24 -8.74 -26.61
C ALA A 329 2.08 -10.02 -26.69
N ILE A 330 3.16 -10.10 -25.91
CA ILE A 330 4.00 -11.30 -25.80
C ILE A 330 3.20 -12.46 -25.21
N GLY A 331 2.42 -12.19 -24.16
CA GLY A 331 1.54 -13.17 -23.53
C GLY A 331 0.47 -13.72 -24.48
N GLY A 332 -0.17 -12.84 -25.27
CA GLY A 332 -1.13 -13.24 -26.31
C GLY A 332 -0.46 -14.06 -27.42
N ALA A 333 0.74 -13.70 -27.84
CA ALA A 333 1.50 -14.48 -28.82
C ALA A 333 1.88 -15.87 -28.32
N ALA A 334 2.33 -15.97 -27.06
CA ALA A 334 2.60 -17.26 -26.43
C ALA A 334 1.33 -18.11 -26.35
N LEU A 335 0.20 -17.51 -25.98
CA LEU A 335 -1.08 -18.20 -25.94
C LEU A 335 -1.49 -18.74 -27.33
N ALA A 336 -1.41 -17.92 -28.38
CA ALA A 336 -1.73 -18.31 -29.75
C ALA A 336 -0.75 -19.35 -30.33
N ALA A 337 0.51 -19.33 -29.89
CA ALA A 337 1.52 -20.32 -30.29
C ALA A 337 1.29 -21.69 -29.62
N VAL A 338 0.81 -21.71 -28.37
CA VAL A 338 0.56 -22.92 -27.59
C VAL A 338 -0.84 -23.50 -27.83
N ALA A 339 -1.75 -22.74 -28.46
CA ALA A 339 -3.13 -23.16 -28.70
C ALA A 339 -3.28 -24.58 -29.32
N PRO A 340 -2.47 -25.00 -30.33
CA PRO A 340 -2.54 -26.36 -30.87
C PRO A 340 -2.13 -27.43 -29.85
N ALA A 341 -1.08 -27.19 -29.05
CA ALA A 341 -0.69 -28.11 -27.99
C ALA A 341 -1.70 -28.16 -26.84
N ALA A 342 -2.37 -27.03 -26.56
CA ALA A 342 -3.45 -27.01 -25.59
C ALA A 342 -4.63 -27.86 -26.07
N GLU A 343 -5.01 -27.77 -27.35
CA GLU A 343 -5.99 -28.68 -27.95
C GLU A 343 -5.58 -30.14 -27.77
N GLU A 344 -4.36 -30.52 -28.17
CA GLU A 344 -3.87 -31.90 -28.04
C GLU A 344 -3.93 -32.43 -26.59
N ILE A 345 -3.54 -31.61 -25.60
CA ILE A 345 -3.61 -31.98 -24.18
C ILE A 345 -5.05 -32.28 -23.75
N PHE A 346 -6.02 -31.53 -24.25
CA PHE A 346 -7.43 -31.73 -23.95
C PHE A 346 -8.06 -32.85 -24.81
N THR A 347 -7.60 -33.05 -26.05
CA THR A 347 -8.06 -34.07 -27.01
C THR A 347 -7.63 -35.48 -26.65
N VAL A 348 -6.44 -35.67 -26.03
CA VAL A 348 -6.02 -36.97 -25.45
C VAL A 348 -7.06 -37.55 -24.48
N VAL A 349 -7.95 -36.68 -24.00
CA VAL A 349 -8.91 -36.96 -22.95
C VAL A 349 -10.35 -36.93 -23.49
N TYR A 350 -10.72 -35.90 -24.25
CA TYR A 350 -11.99 -35.81 -24.97
C TYR A 350 -11.83 -34.89 -26.19
N ASP A 351 -12.31 -35.31 -27.35
CA ASP A 351 -12.09 -34.58 -28.62
C ASP A 351 -12.72 -33.17 -28.60
N MET A 352 -11.90 -32.13 -28.76
CA MET A 352 -12.30 -30.71 -28.74
C MET A 352 -11.62 -29.91 -29.86
N PRO A 353 -11.93 -30.20 -31.14
CA PRO A 353 -11.24 -29.63 -32.30
C PRO A 353 -11.44 -28.11 -32.46
N GLU A 354 -12.34 -27.50 -31.69
CA GLU A 354 -12.56 -26.06 -31.69
C GLU A 354 -11.64 -25.30 -30.71
N LEU A 355 -10.95 -25.99 -29.78
CA LEU A 355 -10.26 -25.34 -28.67
C LEU A 355 -9.11 -24.43 -29.13
N ASP A 356 -8.26 -24.88 -30.07
CA ASP A 356 -7.18 -24.06 -30.63
C ASP A 356 -7.74 -22.75 -31.20
N ARG A 357 -8.79 -22.85 -32.02
CA ARG A 357 -9.39 -21.71 -32.71
C ARG A 357 -9.95 -20.69 -31.71
N VAL A 358 -10.71 -21.15 -30.71
CA VAL A 358 -11.29 -20.26 -29.68
C VAL A 358 -10.20 -19.57 -28.88
N VAL A 359 -9.15 -20.29 -28.46
CA VAL A 359 -8.00 -19.73 -27.73
C VAL A 359 -7.25 -18.71 -28.59
N SER A 360 -7.04 -19.01 -29.87
CA SER A 360 -6.36 -18.14 -30.83
C SER A 360 -7.10 -16.81 -31.03
N VAL A 361 -8.44 -16.84 -31.14
CA VAL A 361 -9.26 -15.61 -31.26
C VAL A 361 -9.25 -14.82 -29.96
N LEU A 362 -9.43 -15.49 -28.81
CA LEU A 362 -9.38 -14.83 -27.50
C LEU A 362 -8.02 -14.17 -27.21
N ALA A 363 -6.92 -14.73 -27.71
CA ALA A 363 -5.58 -14.19 -27.52
C ALA A 363 -5.44 -12.71 -27.96
N ILE A 364 -6.22 -12.28 -28.95
CA ILE A 364 -6.29 -10.88 -29.41
C ILE A 364 -6.77 -9.95 -28.29
N GLY A 365 -7.73 -10.40 -27.49
CA GLY A 365 -8.32 -9.64 -26.38
C GLY A 365 -7.43 -9.49 -25.15
N VAL A 366 -6.27 -10.18 -25.07
CA VAL A 366 -5.42 -10.20 -23.87
C VAL A 366 -4.83 -8.81 -23.58
N ILE A 367 -4.45 -8.08 -24.63
CA ILE A 367 -3.94 -6.71 -24.52
C ILE A 367 -5.03 -5.80 -23.96
N GLY A 368 -6.24 -5.88 -24.51
CA GLY A 368 -7.39 -5.10 -24.09
C GLY A 368 -7.74 -5.29 -22.62
N TYR A 369 -7.87 -6.54 -22.19
CA TYR A 369 -8.21 -6.87 -20.80
C TYR A 369 -7.12 -6.46 -19.81
N SER A 370 -5.85 -6.67 -20.16
CA SER A 370 -4.71 -6.24 -19.34
C SER A 370 -4.62 -4.72 -19.23
N LEU A 371 -4.90 -3.99 -20.31
CA LEU A 371 -5.00 -2.53 -20.31
C LEU A 371 -6.17 -2.05 -19.47
N LEU A 372 -7.37 -2.63 -19.61
CA LEU A 372 -8.53 -2.29 -18.79
C LEU A 372 -8.18 -2.41 -17.30
N TYR A 373 -7.55 -3.51 -16.89
CA TYR A 373 -7.15 -3.74 -15.51
C TYR A 373 -6.11 -2.73 -14.99
N HIS A 374 -5.10 -2.40 -15.80
CA HIS A 374 -4.04 -1.46 -15.40
C HIS A 374 -4.53 -0.02 -15.40
N THR A 375 -5.23 0.42 -16.45
CA THR A 375 -5.79 1.77 -16.55
C THR A 375 -6.83 2.03 -15.47
N SER A 376 -7.61 1.02 -15.08
CA SER A 376 -8.51 1.10 -13.92
C SER A 376 -7.76 1.50 -12.64
N ARG A 377 -6.58 0.91 -12.38
CA ARG A 377 -5.73 1.27 -11.24
C ARG A 377 -5.19 2.69 -11.31
N VAL A 378 -4.75 3.10 -12.50
CA VAL A 378 -4.28 4.47 -12.71
C VAL A 378 -5.41 5.47 -12.44
N LEU A 379 -6.62 5.20 -12.91
CA LEU A 379 -7.82 6.01 -12.67
C LEU A 379 -8.26 6.01 -11.20
N TYR A 380 -8.17 4.87 -10.50
CA TYR A 380 -8.39 4.82 -9.05
C TYR A 380 -7.38 5.67 -8.28
N ALA A 381 -6.09 5.62 -8.68
CA ALA A 381 -5.03 6.39 -8.04
C ALA A 381 -5.24 7.91 -8.16
N VAL A 382 -5.83 8.39 -9.26
CA VAL A 382 -6.14 9.82 -9.44
C VAL A 382 -7.52 10.24 -8.91
N GLY A 383 -8.26 9.32 -8.25
CA GLY A 383 -9.54 9.61 -7.61
C GLY A 383 -10.75 9.61 -8.55
N GLU A 384 -10.70 8.88 -9.67
CA GLU A 384 -11.73 8.90 -10.72
C GLU A 384 -12.45 7.53 -10.88
N PRO A 385 -13.06 6.95 -9.82
CA PRO A 385 -13.70 5.63 -9.90
C PRO A 385 -14.90 5.60 -10.86
N GLY A 386 -15.57 6.73 -11.08
CA GLY A 386 -16.68 6.83 -12.04
C GLY A 386 -16.24 6.60 -13.49
N ARG A 387 -14.99 6.96 -13.85
CA ARG A 387 -14.42 6.68 -15.17
C ARG A 387 -14.18 5.18 -15.35
N VAL A 388 -13.68 4.51 -14.32
CA VAL A 388 -13.48 3.06 -14.28
C VAL A 388 -14.80 2.33 -14.53
N LEU A 389 -15.86 2.71 -13.80
CA LEU A 389 -17.19 2.13 -13.99
C LEU A 389 -17.67 2.26 -15.44
N ARG A 390 -17.54 3.45 -16.05
CA ARG A 390 -17.98 3.69 -17.42
C ARG A 390 -17.24 2.81 -18.43
N ILE A 391 -15.91 2.75 -18.37
CA ILE A 391 -15.12 1.96 -19.34
C ILE A 391 -15.40 0.46 -19.20
N THR A 392 -15.60 -0.05 -17.98
CA THR A 392 -15.92 -1.45 -17.73
C THR A 392 -17.32 -1.80 -18.25
N VAL A 393 -18.33 -0.99 -17.93
CA VAL A 393 -19.71 -1.21 -18.41
C VAL A 393 -19.77 -1.14 -19.93
N TRP A 394 -19.10 -0.16 -20.55
CA TRP A 394 -19.04 -0.05 -22.02
C TRP A 394 -18.39 -1.27 -22.66
N GLY A 395 -17.29 -1.75 -22.10
CA GLY A 395 -16.59 -2.94 -22.58
C GLY A 395 -17.50 -4.17 -22.64
N TRP A 396 -18.15 -4.50 -21.53
CA TRP A 396 -19.04 -5.66 -21.45
C TRP A 396 -20.34 -5.47 -22.24
N MET A 397 -20.86 -4.24 -22.32
CA MET A 397 -21.99 -3.93 -23.17
C MET A 397 -21.66 -4.19 -24.65
N LEU A 398 -20.46 -3.85 -25.12
CA LEU A 398 -20.02 -4.16 -26.48
C LEU A 398 -19.91 -5.67 -26.73
N VAL A 399 -19.47 -6.45 -25.73
CA VAL A 399 -19.51 -7.92 -25.83
C VAL A 399 -20.95 -8.39 -26.05
N CYS A 400 -21.89 -7.94 -25.21
CA CYS A 400 -23.29 -8.34 -25.34
C CYS A 400 -23.90 -7.94 -26.68
N LEU A 401 -23.67 -6.70 -27.13
CA LEU A 401 -24.17 -6.21 -28.41
C LEU A 401 -23.56 -6.97 -29.59
N GLY A 402 -22.25 -7.27 -29.54
CA GLY A 402 -21.58 -8.06 -30.55
C GLY A 402 -22.17 -9.46 -30.69
N ILE A 403 -22.43 -10.12 -29.55
CA ILE A 403 -23.09 -11.43 -29.52
C ILE A 403 -24.50 -11.33 -30.10
N LEU A 404 -25.34 -10.43 -29.59
CA LEU A 404 -26.75 -10.31 -30.01
C LEU A 404 -26.91 -9.96 -31.50
N PHE A 405 -25.99 -9.19 -32.06
CA PHE A 405 -26.02 -8.80 -33.47
C PHE A 405 -25.53 -9.92 -34.40
N ALA A 406 -24.48 -10.64 -34.00
CA ALA A 406 -23.86 -11.65 -34.87
C ALA A 406 -24.46 -13.05 -34.72
N ILE A 407 -25.05 -13.38 -33.56
CA ILE A 407 -25.58 -14.73 -33.29
C ILE A 407 -26.67 -15.22 -34.26
N PRO A 408 -27.54 -14.37 -34.86
CA PRO A 408 -28.49 -14.84 -35.87
C PRO A 408 -27.83 -15.38 -37.16
N LEU A 409 -26.52 -15.16 -37.33
CA LEU A 409 -25.73 -15.65 -38.47
C LEU A 409 -25.03 -16.98 -38.17
N ALA A 410 -25.18 -17.52 -36.95
CA ALA A 410 -24.52 -18.76 -36.56
C ALA A 410 -25.39 -19.98 -36.91
N ASP A 411 -24.87 -20.85 -37.78
CA ASP A 411 -25.52 -22.11 -38.14
C ASP A 411 -24.80 -23.33 -37.53
N SER A 412 -23.61 -23.13 -36.96
CA SER A 412 -22.80 -24.20 -36.38
C SER A 412 -22.22 -23.88 -34.99
N ARG A 413 -21.80 -24.93 -34.29
CA ARG A 413 -21.05 -24.82 -33.01
C ARG A 413 -19.82 -23.93 -33.16
N MET A 414 -19.05 -24.14 -34.22
CA MET A 414 -17.81 -23.40 -34.48
C MET A 414 -18.08 -21.91 -34.71
N GLU A 415 -19.08 -21.56 -35.51
CA GLU A 415 -19.46 -20.16 -35.76
C GLU A 415 -19.97 -19.48 -34.48
N THR A 416 -20.74 -20.20 -33.65
CA THR A 416 -21.18 -19.70 -32.35
C THR A 416 -19.98 -19.38 -31.46
N LEU A 417 -19.01 -20.29 -31.35
CA LEU A 417 -17.80 -20.11 -30.55
C LEU A 417 -16.90 -18.98 -31.10
N ASP A 418 -16.80 -18.83 -32.41
CA ASP A 418 -16.11 -17.71 -33.06
C ASP A 418 -16.77 -16.37 -32.71
N ILE A 419 -18.11 -16.29 -32.77
CA ILE A 419 -18.85 -15.07 -32.39
C ILE A 419 -18.62 -14.73 -30.92
N LEU A 420 -18.73 -15.71 -30.03
CA LEU A 420 -18.54 -15.50 -28.59
C LEU A 420 -17.11 -15.04 -28.26
N SER A 421 -16.09 -15.66 -28.88
CA SER A 421 -14.68 -15.32 -28.66
C SER A 421 -14.32 -13.97 -29.28
N LEU A 422 -14.78 -13.68 -30.49
CA LEU A 422 -14.53 -12.42 -31.18
C LEU A 422 -15.22 -11.25 -30.48
N ALA A 423 -16.49 -11.41 -30.07
CA ALA A 423 -17.21 -10.37 -29.33
C ALA A 423 -16.49 -10.03 -28.02
N THR A 424 -16.03 -11.04 -27.27
CA THR A 424 -15.21 -10.83 -26.07
C THR A 424 -13.89 -10.13 -26.38
N ALA A 425 -13.15 -10.57 -27.41
CA ALA A 425 -11.88 -9.96 -27.79
C ALA A 425 -12.05 -8.48 -28.20
N VAL A 426 -13.07 -8.17 -29.00
CA VAL A 426 -13.40 -6.81 -29.45
C VAL A 426 -13.83 -5.94 -28.27
N GLY A 427 -14.76 -6.41 -27.44
CA GLY A 427 -15.26 -5.67 -26.28
C GLY A 427 -14.15 -5.35 -25.28
N MET A 428 -13.28 -6.31 -24.97
CA MET A 428 -12.14 -6.08 -24.07
C MET A 428 -11.08 -5.15 -24.67
N THR A 429 -10.84 -5.24 -25.98
CA THR A 429 -9.93 -4.33 -26.70
C THR A 429 -10.47 -2.90 -26.69
N ALA A 430 -11.76 -2.72 -26.98
CA ALA A 430 -12.42 -1.42 -26.91
C ALA A 430 -12.37 -0.83 -25.49
N ALA A 431 -12.60 -1.64 -24.45
CA ALA A 431 -12.49 -1.22 -23.05
C ALA A 431 -11.07 -0.78 -22.67
N GLY A 432 -10.05 -1.51 -23.11
CA GLY A 432 -8.65 -1.16 -22.89
C GLY A 432 -8.25 0.16 -23.57
N ILE A 433 -8.69 0.37 -24.82
CA ILE A 433 -8.48 1.63 -25.55
C ILE A 433 -9.20 2.78 -24.84
N ALA A 434 -10.46 2.59 -24.46
CA ALA A 434 -11.23 3.57 -23.70
C ALA A 434 -10.54 3.92 -22.38
N GLY A 435 -9.97 2.94 -21.67
CA GLY A 435 -9.18 3.16 -20.46
C GLY A 435 -7.96 4.06 -20.68
N VAL A 436 -7.20 3.85 -21.77
CA VAL A 436 -6.08 4.72 -22.13
C VAL A 436 -6.55 6.14 -22.46
N VAL A 437 -7.65 6.27 -23.20
CA VAL A 437 -8.25 7.56 -23.54
C VAL A 437 -8.70 8.30 -22.27
N GLU A 438 -9.35 7.62 -21.34
CA GLU A 438 -9.79 8.22 -20.07
C GLU A 438 -8.60 8.60 -19.17
N CYS A 439 -7.52 7.81 -19.16
CA CYS A 439 -6.27 8.20 -18.50
C CYS A 439 -5.67 9.46 -19.13
N ARG A 440 -5.64 9.56 -20.47
CA ARG A 440 -5.18 10.77 -21.17
C ARG A 440 -6.02 11.99 -20.81
N LYS A 441 -7.35 11.86 -20.76
CA LYS A 441 -8.26 12.95 -20.36
C LYS A 441 -8.04 13.37 -18.90
N SER A 442 -7.73 12.43 -18.01
CA SER A 442 -7.60 12.69 -16.57
C SER A 442 -6.23 13.19 -16.13
N ILE A 443 -5.15 12.83 -16.84
CA ILE A 443 -3.76 13.10 -16.44
C ILE A 443 -3.06 14.02 -17.45
N GLY A 444 -3.48 14.04 -18.72
CA GLY A 444 -2.90 14.85 -19.78
C GLY A 444 -2.28 14.02 -20.92
N GLU A 445 -1.81 14.71 -21.97
CA GLU A 445 -1.35 14.07 -23.22
C GLU A 445 -0.09 13.21 -23.07
N GLY A 446 0.73 13.51 -22.06
CA GLY A 446 1.98 12.78 -21.77
C GLY A 446 1.76 11.29 -21.50
N VAL A 447 0.56 10.88 -21.08
CA VAL A 447 0.19 9.47 -20.84
C VAL A 447 0.33 8.62 -22.10
N THR A 448 0.08 9.21 -23.27
CA THR A 448 0.16 8.51 -24.57
C THR A 448 1.52 8.68 -25.27
N ALA A 449 2.48 9.34 -24.63
CA ALA A 449 3.80 9.58 -25.21
C ALA A 449 4.50 8.25 -25.54
N GLY A 450 4.88 8.08 -26.81
CA GLY A 450 5.55 6.87 -27.30
C GLY A 450 4.66 5.63 -27.44
N LEU A 451 3.38 5.69 -27.04
CA LEU A 451 2.48 4.53 -27.04
C LEU A 451 2.26 3.94 -28.42
N LEU A 452 2.02 4.77 -29.44
CA LEU A 452 1.80 4.31 -30.81
C LEU A 452 2.99 3.48 -31.32
N LYS A 453 4.21 3.99 -31.13
CA LYS A 453 5.44 3.27 -31.48
C LYS A 453 5.53 1.93 -30.74
N THR A 454 5.27 1.93 -29.43
CA THR A 454 5.30 0.69 -28.62
C THR A 454 4.26 -0.32 -29.11
N VAL A 455 3.03 0.10 -29.37
CA VAL A 455 1.95 -0.77 -29.87
C VAL A 455 2.34 -1.37 -31.21
N THR A 456 2.78 -0.57 -32.19
CA THR A 456 3.18 -1.06 -33.50
C THR A 456 4.31 -2.10 -33.40
N ILE A 457 5.35 -1.82 -32.61
CA ILE A 457 6.48 -2.75 -32.47
C ILE A 457 6.06 -4.01 -31.71
N ALA A 458 5.40 -3.85 -30.56
CA ALA A 458 5.03 -4.97 -29.71
C ALA A 458 4.04 -5.91 -30.42
N VAL A 459 2.99 -5.37 -31.06
CA VAL A 459 1.98 -6.17 -31.74
C VAL A 459 2.56 -6.85 -32.99
N SER A 460 3.27 -6.12 -33.86
CA SER A 460 3.81 -6.73 -35.09
C SER A 460 4.83 -7.83 -34.78
N VAL A 461 5.75 -7.59 -33.84
CA VAL A 461 6.75 -8.60 -33.46
C VAL A 461 6.10 -9.80 -32.79
N SER A 462 5.12 -9.57 -31.91
CA SER A 462 4.39 -10.65 -31.22
C SER A 462 3.54 -11.46 -32.20
N LEU A 463 2.93 -10.83 -33.21
CA LEU A 463 2.18 -11.54 -34.25
C LEU A 463 3.10 -12.44 -35.08
N CYS A 464 4.25 -11.92 -35.53
CA CYS A 464 5.23 -12.74 -36.25
C CYS A 464 5.75 -13.91 -35.39
N SER A 465 6.06 -13.66 -34.11
CA SER A 465 6.55 -14.72 -33.22
C SER A 465 5.46 -15.73 -32.85
N ALA A 466 4.19 -15.33 -32.82
CA ALA A 466 3.06 -16.25 -32.64
C ALA A 466 2.97 -17.25 -33.80
N ILE A 467 3.10 -16.76 -35.04
CA ILE A 467 3.09 -17.62 -36.24
C ILE A 467 4.27 -18.60 -36.21
N VAL A 468 5.49 -18.11 -35.98
CA VAL A 468 6.68 -18.96 -35.92
C VAL A 468 6.62 -19.95 -34.75
N GLY A 469 6.15 -19.49 -33.59
CA GLY A 469 5.96 -20.33 -32.41
C GLY A 469 4.91 -21.42 -32.63
N ARG A 470 3.81 -21.10 -33.32
CA ARG A 470 2.77 -22.07 -33.69
C ARG A 470 3.30 -23.12 -34.67
N LEU A 471 4.07 -22.71 -35.68
CA LEU A 471 4.72 -23.65 -36.60
C LEU A 471 5.72 -24.56 -35.87
N ALA A 472 6.51 -24.01 -34.95
CA ALA A 472 7.42 -24.80 -34.13
C ALA A 472 6.68 -25.77 -33.21
N CYS A 473 5.56 -25.35 -32.62
CA CYS A 473 4.69 -26.21 -31.82
C CYS A 473 4.14 -27.36 -32.68
N GLY A 474 3.57 -27.06 -33.85
CA GLY A 474 3.04 -28.05 -34.79
C GLY A 474 4.10 -29.07 -35.21
N PHE A 475 5.32 -28.63 -35.51
CA PHE A 475 6.41 -29.53 -35.83
C PHE A 475 6.75 -30.52 -34.71
N ILE A 476 6.69 -30.10 -33.44
CA ILE A 476 6.91 -31.03 -32.31
C ILE A 476 5.73 -32.00 -32.14
N LEU A 477 4.50 -31.55 -32.40
CA LEU A 477 3.31 -32.41 -32.38
C LEU A 477 3.37 -33.47 -33.49
N GLU A 478 3.92 -33.15 -34.66
CA GLU A 478 4.12 -34.13 -35.74
C GLU A 478 5.19 -35.19 -35.42
N LEU A 479 6.11 -34.92 -34.50
CA LEU A 479 7.22 -35.82 -34.14
C LEU A 479 6.83 -36.93 -33.15
N GLY A 480 5.64 -36.88 -32.55
CA GLY A 480 5.17 -37.92 -31.64
C GLY A 480 3.75 -37.68 -31.14
N GLU A 481 3.12 -38.71 -30.61
CA GLU A 481 1.72 -38.66 -30.17
C GLU A 481 1.60 -38.53 -28.64
N GLY A 482 0.50 -37.90 -28.20
CA GLY A 482 0.08 -37.86 -26.80
C GLY A 482 0.68 -36.72 -25.97
N VAL A 483 0.45 -36.78 -24.65
CA VAL A 483 0.70 -35.66 -23.72
C VAL A 483 2.17 -35.18 -23.72
N ALA A 484 3.12 -36.06 -23.97
CA ALA A 484 4.54 -35.72 -23.95
C ALA A 484 4.95 -34.82 -25.13
N SER A 485 4.47 -35.11 -26.35
CA SER A 485 4.72 -34.25 -27.52
C SER A 485 3.94 -32.94 -27.39
N ALA A 486 2.73 -32.97 -26.84
CA ALA A 486 1.94 -31.77 -26.57
C ALA A 486 2.62 -30.83 -25.56
N LEU A 487 3.14 -31.35 -24.45
CA LEU A 487 3.94 -30.56 -23.50
C LEU A 487 5.23 -30.04 -24.13
N GLY A 488 5.92 -30.86 -24.93
CA GLY A 488 7.11 -30.43 -25.67
C GLY A 488 6.82 -29.30 -26.66
N GLY A 489 5.74 -29.42 -27.43
CA GLY A 489 5.27 -28.43 -28.40
C GLY A 489 4.86 -27.13 -27.71
N ALA A 490 4.14 -27.22 -26.60
CA ALA A 490 3.79 -26.05 -25.79
C ALA A 490 5.04 -25.31 -25.29
N ILE A 491 6.05 -26.03 -24.77
CA ILE A 491 7.30 -25.42 -24.27
C ILE A 491 8.05 -24.74 -25.40
N VAL A 492 8.26 -25.43 -26.54
CA VAL A 492 9.00 -24.88 -27.68
C VAL A 492 8.26 -23.69 -28.29
N GLY A 493 6.96 -23.82 -28.54
CA GLY A 493 6.12 -22.75 -29.08
C GLY A 493 6.11 -21.52 -28.19
N ALA A 494 5.96 -21.69 -26.87
CA ALA A 494 6.02 -20.59 -25.91
C ALA A 494 7.42 -19.94 -25.87
N LEU A 495 8.50 -20.72 -25.85
CA LEU A 495 9.86 -20.18 -25.83
C LEU A 495 10.14 -19.30 -27.05
N VAL A 496 9.76 -19.76 -28.24
CA VAL A 496 9.91 -18.98 -29.49
C VAL A 496 9.05 -17.72 -29.45
N ALA A 497 7.78 -17.85 -29.04
CA ALA A 497 6.85 -16.74 -28.95
C ALA A 497 7.20 -15.71 -27.87
N VAL A 498 8.06 -16.05 -26.91
CA VAL A 498 8.50 -15.13 -25.83
C VAL A 498 9.90 -14.56 -26.08
N ALA A 499 10.89 -15.40 -26.41
CA ALA A 499 12.29 -15.00 -26.44
C ALA A 499 12.57 -13.91 -27.49
N VAL A 500 12.02 -14.07 -28.70
CA VAL A 500 12.23 -13.13 -29.81
C VAL A 500 11.58 -11.77 -29.52
N PRO A 501 10.28 -11.70 -29.14
CA PRO A 501 9.68 -10.42 -28.79
C PRO A 501 10.30 -9.72 -27.59
N VAL A 502 10.68 -10.44 -26.53
CA VAL A 502 11.36 -9.83 -25.37
C VAL A 502 12.64 -9.15 -25.83
N LEU A 503 13.47 -9.83 -26.63
CA LEU A 503 14.74 -9.29 -27.11
C LEU A 503 14.55 -8.06 -28.02
N ILE A 504 13.62 -8.13 -28.98
CA ILE A 504 13.38 -7.05 -29.95
C ILE A 504 12.74 -5.85 -29.26
N THR A 505 11.70 -6.04 -28.45
CA THR A 505 11.03 -4.94 -27.73
C THR A 505 11.94 -4.31 -26.69
N PHE A 506 12.79 -5.10 -26.01
CA PHE A 506 13.81 -4.57 -25.11
C PHE A 506 14.81 -3.67 -25.84
N ARG A 507 15.24 -4.04 -27.05
CA ARG A 507 16.17 -3.21 -27.85
C ARG A 507 15.49 -1.99 -28.45
N ALA A 508 14.31 -2.15 -29.03
CA ALA A 508 13.61 -1.10 -29.76
C ALA A 508 12.95 -0.06 -28.84
N ASP A 509 12.63 -0.46 -27.61
CA ASP A 509 11.96 0.40 -26.64
C ASP A 509 12.43 0.22 -25.19
N ARG A 510 13.74 0.42 -24.97
CA ARG A 510 14.39 0.37 -23.65
C ARG A 510 13.71 1.23 -22.58
N SER A 511 13.00 2.30 -22.98
CA SER A 511 12.36 3.22 -22.03
C SER A 511 11.12 2.59 -21.36
N ALA A 512 10.38 1.71 -22.03
CA ALA A 512 9.25 0.98 -21.43
C ALA A 512 9.70 -0.06 -20.39
N TRP A 513 10.86 -0.67 -20.60
CA TRP A 513 11.41 -1.70 -19.71
C TRP A 513 12.08 -1.15 -18.45
N LYS A 514 12.31 0.18 -18.39
CA LYS A 514 13.04 0.86 -17.31
C LYS A 514 12.18 1.33 -16.15
N VAL A 515 10.89 0.98 -16.10
CA VAL A 515 9.93 1.42 -15.06
C VAL A 515 10.20 0.78 -13.68
N GLY A 516 11.33 0.08 -13.49
CA GLY A 516 11.78 -0.51 -12.22
C GLY A 516 12.57 0.43 -11.29
N PRO A 517 12.87 -0.01 -10.05
CA PRO A 517 13.60 0.79 -9.06
C PRO A 517 15.07 0.95 -9.50
N GLY A 518 15.45 2.17 -9.86
CA GLY A 518 16.81 2.54 -10.23
C GLY A 518 17.02 2.69 -11.74
N SER A 519 16.61 3.84 -12.30
CA SER A 519 17.21 4.29 -13.55
C SER A 519 17.28 5.82 -13.61
N ARG A 520 18.51 6.28 -13.84
CA ARG A 520 19.07 7.62 -13.62
C ARG A 520 18.76 8.59 -14.76
N ARG A 521 18.81 9.88 -14.41
CA ARG A 521 18.87 11.11 -15.25
C ARG A 521 17.68 11.35 -16.17
N THR A 522 16.67 12.04 -15.62
CA THR A 522 15.94 13.04 -16.41
C THR A 522 16.89 14.21 -16.68
N LYS A 523 16.85 14.76 -17.90
CA LYS A 523 17.77 15.79 -18.41
C LYS A 523 17.53 17.19 -17.80
N GLY A 524 16.99 17.29 -16.59
CA GLY A 524 16.72 18.59 -15.95
C GLY A 524 16.89 18.50 -14.43
N GLY A 525 18.00 19.02 -13.91
CA GLY A 525 18.21 19.42 -12.50
C GLY A 525 17.97 18.42 -11.36
N ALA A 526 17.35 17.27 -11.61
CA ALA A 526 16.89 16.33 -10.60
C ALA A 526 18.03 15.43 -10.12
N MET A 527 18.50 15.69 -8.89
CA MET A 527 19.43 14.83 -8.17
C MET A 527 18.78 13.56 -7.62
N HIS A 528 19.56 12.47 -7.59
CA HIS A 528 19.26 11.28 -6.82
C HIS A 528 19.91 11.36 -5.43
N ILE A 529 19.09 11.41 -4.37
CA ILE A 529 19.50 11.68 -3.00
C ILE A 529 19.18 10.46 -2.14
N VAL A 530 20.18 9.94 -1.43
CA VAL A 530 20.01 8.87 -0.44
C VAL A 530 20.11 9.48 0.95
N GLN A 531 19.02 9.49 1.70
CA GLN A 531 19.02 9.90 3.10
C GLN A 531 19.26 8.70 4.01
N VAL A 532 20.11 8.82 5.02
CA VAL A 532 20.43 7.74 5.97
C VAL A 532 20.06 8.19 7.38
N VAL A 533 19.17 7.46 8.05
CA VAL A 533 18.75 7.77 9.43
C VAL A 533 18.75 6.49 10.27
N LEU A 534 19.54 6.46 11.35
CA LEU A 534 19.64 5.29 12.23
C LEU A 534 19.30 5.66 13.66
N SER A 535 18.37 4.93 14.26
CA SER A 535 18.00 4.94 15.67
C SER A 535 17.96 6.35 16.26
N GLY A 536 17.01 7.14 15.78
CA GLY A 536 16.85 8.55 16.12
C GLY A 536 15.74 8.83 17.11
N ASP A 537 15.93 9.87 17.92
CA ASP A 537 14.85 10.57 18.64
C ASP A 537 13.72 10.93 17.65
N GLY A 538 12.45 10.83 18.06
CA GLY A 538 11.29 10.91 17.14
C GLY A 538 11.27 12.19 16.29
N ALA A 539 11.82 13.28 16.81
CA ALA A 539 11.96 14.55 16.09
C ALA A 539 12.87 14.46 14.84
N MET A 540 13.93 13.65 14.87
CA MET A 540 14.83 13.48 13.72
C MET A 540 14.14 12.71 12.60
N ALA A 541 13.41 11.64 12.94
CA ALA A 541 12.63 10.89 11.96
C ALA A 541 11.53 11.75 11.31
N ALA A 542 10.81 12.53 12.11
CA ALA A 542 9.81 13.48 11.60
C ALA A 542 10.43 14.51 10.63
N HIS A 543 11.61 15.04 10.95
CA HIS A 543 12.32 15.97 10.08
C HIS A 543 12.72 15.32 8.75
N VAL A 544 13.28 14.11 8.78
CA VAL A 544 13.70 13.35 7.59
C VAL A 544 12.51 13.07 6.68
N SER A 545 11.38 12.61 7.24
CA SER A 545 10.13 12.37 6.50
C SER A 545 9.68 13.65 5.77
N ARG A 546 9.64 14.79 6.47
CA ARG A 546 9.21 16.07 5.89
C ARG A 546 10.17 16.57 4.82
N LEU A 547 11.48 16.53 5.08
CA LEU A 547 12.49 16.96 4.12
C LEU A 547 12.46 16.07 2.86
N SER A 548 12.34 14.75 3.03
CA SER A 548 12.18 13.81 1.92
C SER A 548 10.97 14.14 1.06
N TYR A 549 9.83 14.39 1.69
CA TYR A 549 8.60 14.78 0.99
C TYR A 549 8.79 16.08 0.17
N GLN A 550 9.42 17.10 0.76
CA GLN A 550 9.65 18.38 0.08
C GLN A 550 10.66 18.29 -1.06
N LEU A 551 11.72 17.50 -0.90
CA LEU A 551 12.69 17.26 -1.97
C LEU A 551 12.04 16.53 -3.16
N ARG A 552 11.12 15.59 -2.90
CA ARG A 552 10.32 14.94 -3.95
C ARG A 552 9.35 15.91 -4.63
N LEU A 553 8.73 16.82 -3.87
CA LEU A 553 7.91 17.90 -4.43
C LEU A 553 8.73 18.81 -5.37
N ALA A 554 9.99 19.09 -5.02
CA ALA A 554 10.92 19.84 -5.85
C ALA A 554 11.45 19.05 -7.08
N GLY A 555 10.99 17.80 -7.29
CA GLY A 555 11.34 16.99 -8.45
C GLY A 555 12.58 16.10 -8.29
N HIS A 556 13.13 15.97 -7.09
CA HIS A 556 14.28 15.10 -6.81
C HIS A 556 13.86 13.65 -6.51
N ASP A 557 14.75 12.71 -6.81
CA ASP A 557 14.56 11.28 -6.51
C ASP A 557 15.19 10.94 -5.16
N VAL A 558 14.37 10.72 -4.14
CA VAL A 558 14.83 10.55 -2.75
C VAL A 558 14.55 9.15 -2.23
N VAL A 559 15.60 8.47 -1.77
CA VAL A 559 15.52 7.15 -1.11
C VAL A 559 15.97 7.29 0.35
N VAL A 560 15.13 6.86 1.29
CA VAL A 560 15.44 6.92 2.74
C VAL A 560 15.87 5.55 3.25
N ALA A 561 17.12 5.41 3.66
CA ALA A 561 17.65 4.22 4.31
C ALA A 561 17.54 4.38 5.84
N ALA A 562 16.65 3.62 6.47
CA ALA A 562 16.32 3.77 7.89
C ALA A 562 16.15 2.44 8.62
N ASP A 563 16.27 2.42 9.96
CA ASP A 563 15.94 1.22 10.74
C ASP A 563 14.43 0.93 10.78
N ALA A 564 14.07 -0.30 11.14
CA ALA A 564 12.68 -0.77 11.13
C ALA A 564 11.73 0.08 11.99
N GLY A 565 12.18 0.57 13.16
CA GLY A 565 11.34 1.34 14.07
C GLY A 565 10.95 2.70 13.48
N VAL A 566 11.88 3.33 12.76
CA VAL A 566 11.63 4.59 12.04
C VAL A 566 10.63 4.37 10.89
N LEU A 567 10.80 3.30 10.11
CA LEU A 567 9.91 2.99 8.97
C LEU A 567 8.50 2.55 9.39
N GLU A 568 8.34 1.98 10.59
CA GLU A 568 7.03 1.64 11.15
C GLU A 568 6.27 2.88 11.66
N SER A 569 6.98 3.92 12.08
CA SER A 569 6.40 5.08 12.76
C SER A 569 6.14 6.27 11.83
N TYR A 570 6.87 6.38 10.72
CA TYR A 570 6.80 7.53 9.81
C TYR A 570 6.76 7.08 8.35
N ASP A 571 5.93 7.75 7.55
CA ASP A 571 5.94 7.55 6.09
C ASP A 571 7.18 8.22 5.49
N MET A 572 8.07 7.40 4.95
CA MET A 572 9.31 7.82 4.32
C MET A 572 9.26 7.74 2.79
N GLY A 573 8.13 7.35 2.18
CA GLY A 573 8.01 7.00 0.76
C GLY A 573 9.02 5.93 0.33
N ASP A 574 9.70 6.13 -0.80
CA ASP A 574 10.77 5.23 -1.28
C ASP A 574 11.86 5.06 -0.20
N SER A 575 11.93 3.87 0.38
CA SER A 575 12.76 3.59 1.55
C SER A 575 13.36 2.19 1.58
N ILE A 576 14.45 2.03 2.35
CA ILE A 576 15.21 0.78 2.50
C ILE A 576 15.42 0.54 3.99
N GLU A 577 15.01 -0.62 4.49
CA GLU A 577 15.28 -1.00 5.87
C GLU A 577 16.76 -1.36 6.07
N ILE A 578 17.38 -0.76 7.08
CA ILE A 578 18.70 -1.10 7.61
C ILE A 578 18.52 -1.96 8.87
N PRO A 579 18.79 -3.28 8.81
CA PRO A 579 18.64 -4.15 9.96
C PRO A 579 19.74 -3.89 11.01
N ALA A 580 19.44 -4.22 12.28
CA ALA A 580 20.37 -4.05 13.41
C ALA A 580 21.70 -4.82 13.24
N ARG A 581 21.71 -5.90 12.46
CA ARG A 581 22.92 -6.61 12.03
C ARG A 581 22.93 -6.74 10.51
N LEU A 582 23.98 -6.23 9.88
CA LEU A 582 24.15 -6.26 8.43
C LEU A 582 24.76 -7.58 7.98
N SER A 583 24.06 -8.33 7.13
CA SER A 583 24.64 -9.47 6.41
C SER A 583 25.45 -8.99 5.19
N GLY A 584 26.44 -9.78 4.73
CA GLY A 584 27.28 -9.42 3.59
C GLY A 584 26.52 -9.18 2.26
N THR A 585 25.34 -9.78 2.11
CA THR A 585 24.46 -9.57 0.95
C THR A 585 23.72 -8.22 1.03
N GLN A 586 23.31 -7.81 2.23
CA GLN A 586 22.66 -6.51 2.47
C GLN A 586 23.65 -5.34 2.34
N VAL A 587 24.88 -5.50 2.81
CA VAL A 587 25.95 -4.51 2.58
C VAL A 587 26.17 -4.29 1.08
N ARG A 588 26.13 -5.35 0.27
CA ARG A 588 26.25 -5.24 -1.20
C ARG A 588 25.07 -4.51 -1.83
N LEU A 589 23.84 -4.75 -1.36
CA LEU A 589 22.64 -4.06 -1.84
C LEU A 589 22.70 -2.56 -1.52
N ILE A 590 22.99 -2.21 -0.27
CA ILE A 590 23.08 -0.80 0.17
C ILE A 590 24.23 -0.09 -0.55
N LYS A 591 25.40 -0.75 -0.72
CA LYS A 591 26.50 -0.22 -1.54
C LYS A 591 26.09 0.04 -2.99
N ARG A 592 25.22 -0.79 -3.58
CA ARG A 592 24.73 -0.59 -4.95
C ARG A 592 23.82 0.64 -5.06
N VAL A 593 22.96 0.87 -4.07
CA VAL A 593 22.09 2.06 -4.02
C VAL A 593 22.93 3.33 -3.81
N VAL A 594 23.81 3.31 -2.81
CA VAL A 594 24.72 4.43 -2.50
C VAL A 594 25.66 4.77 -3.68
N ARG A 595 26.13 3.79 -4.45
CA ARG A 595 26.98 4.04 -5.64
C ARG A 595 26.27 4.76 -6.78
N ASN A 596 24.95 4.66 -6.86
CA ASN A 596 24.18 5.18 -8.00
C ASN A 596 23.52 6.53 -7.72
N CYS A 597 23.71 7.10 -6.52
CA CYS A 597 23.20 8.41 -6.14
C CYS A 597 24.19 9.54 -6.46
N ASP A 598 23.68 10.77 -6.41
CA ASP A 598 24.47 11.99 -6.55
C ASP A 598 24.86 12.53 -5.17
N ILE A 599 23.97 12.39 -4.18
CA ILE A 599 24.19 12.79 -2.78
C ILE A 599 23.81 11.66 -1.82
N VAL A 600 24.65 11.48 -0.80
CA VAL A 600 24.31 10.78 0.45
C VAL A 600 24.20 11.81 1.56
N HIS A 601 23.03 11.90 2.19
CA HIS A 601 22.78 12.78 3.33
C HIS A 601 22.48 11.94 4.57
N ALA A 602 23.43 11.89 5.51
CA ALA A 602 23.28 11.13 6.74
C ALA A 602 22.81 12.01 7.91
N HIS A 603 21.76 11.58 8.60
CA HIS A 603 21.22 12.23 9.79
C HIS A 603 21.75 11.56 11.06
N GLY A 604 22.37 12.35 11.92
CA GLY A 604 22.99 11.89 13.15
C GLY A 604 24.31 11.14 12.96
N ASN A 605 24.95 10.83 14.08
CA ASN A 605 26.30 10.29 14.08
C ASN A 605 26.38 8.83 13.58
N ASN A 606 25.47 7.97 14.03
CA ASN A 606 25.40 6.57 13.59
C ASN A 606 25.15 6.46 12.09
N GLY A 607 24.23 7.27 11.56
CA GLY A 607 23.97 7.35 10.12
C GLY A 607 25.20 7.80 9.35
N GLY A 608 25.92 8.80 9.87
CA GLY A 608 27.17 9.30 9.29
C GLY A 608 28.27 8.25 9.24
N LEU A 609 28.48 7.51 10.33
CA LEU A 609 29.48 6.44 10.39
C LEU A 609 29.13 5.29 9.44
N LEU A 610 27.87 4.86 9.40
CA LEU A 610 27.44 3.82 8.47
C LEU A 610 27.66 4.25 7.03
N ALA A 611 27.17 5.44 6.66
CA ALA A 611 27.37 6.00 5.32
C ALA A 611 28.86 6.04 4.96
N ALA A 612 29.71 6.46 5.90
CA ALA A 612 31.16 6.52 5.71
C ALA A 612 31.79 5.17 5.37
N THR A 613 31.39 4.09 6.04
CA THR A 613 31.90 2.73 5.77
C THR A 613 31.41 2.14 4.43
N LEU A 614 30.33 2.69 3.87
CA LEU A 614 29.73 2.23 2.62
C LEU A 614 30.33 2.91 1.39
N LEU A 615 30.95 4.09 1.55
CA LEU A 615 31.59 4.85 0.49
C LEU A 615 32.97 4.25 0.14
N THR A 616 33.26 4.08 -1.15
CA THR A 616 34.55 3.56 -1.65
C THR A 616 35.25 4.62 -2.51
N GLU A 617 36.58 4.70 -2.47
CA GLU A 617 37.38 5.78 -3.08
C GLU A 617 37.18 5.97 -4.60
N ARG A 618 36.88 4.91 -5.35
CA ARG A 618 36.89 4.96 -6.82
C ARG A 618 35.74 5.77 -7.45
N HIS A 619 34.59 5.88 -6.80
CA HIS A 619 33.40 6.63 -7.24
C HIS A 619 32.56 7.00 -6.00
N ARG A 620 32.76 8.20 -5.45
CA ARG A 620 32.05 8.67 -4.25
C ARG A 620 30.97 9.70 -4.62
N PRO A 621 29.68 9.50 -4.25
CA PRO A 621 28.67 10.57 -4.28
C PRO A 621 29.04 11.69 -3.29
N GLY A 622 28.46 12.87 -3.43
CA GLY A 622 28.63 13.94 -2.45
C GLY A 622 28.08 13.49 -1.10
N PHE A 623 28.79 13.76 -0.01
CA PHE A 623 28.47 13.21 1.30
C PHE A 623 28.31 14.32 2.34
N ILE A 624 27.11 14.40 2.92
CA ILE A 624 26.75 15.41 3.93
C ILE A 624 26.25 14.72 5.20
N ILE A 625 26.59 15.29 6.35
CA ILE A 625 26.08 14.85 7.66
C ILE A 625 25.29 15.98 8.32
N SER A 626 24.13 15.70 8.91
CA SER A 626 23.37 16.66 9.74
C SER A 626 23.28 16.20 11.20
N TRP A 627 23.73 17.04 12.12
CA TRP A 627 23.66 16.82 13.56
C TRP A 627 22.51 17.61 14.18
N HIS A 628 21.56 16.87 14.77
CA HIS A 628 20.38 17.41 15.45
C HIS A 628 20.45 17.31 16.99
N ALA A 629 21.34 16.44 17.50
CA ALA A 629 21.62 16.26 18.91
C ALA A 629 23.13 16.12 19.14
N ARG A 630 23.58 16.37 20.37
CA ARG A 630 24.97 16.12 20.76
C ARG A 630 25.30 14.62 20.62
N PRO A 631 26.45 14.26 20.02
CA PRO A 631 26.98 12.91 20.11
C PRO A 631 27.11 12.49 21.59
N SER A 632 26.81 11.23 21.93
CA SER A 632 26.70 10.79 23.33
C SER A 632 27.99 10.98 24.15
N GLU A 633 27.87 11.42 25.41
CA GLU A 633 29.00 11.65 26.32
C GLU A 633 29.72 10.37 26.82
N ARG A 634 29.16 9.17 26.65
CA ARG A 634 29.91 7.92 26.90
C ARG A 634 30.85 7.56 25.76
N SER A 635 30.59 8.09 24.56
CA SER A 635 31.35 7.81 23.36
C SER A 635 32.50 8.80 23.15
N TRP A 636 32.38 10.08 23.49
CA TRP A 636 33.45 11.06 23.14
C TRP A 636 34.85 10.76 23.73
N LEU A 637 34.94 10.19 24.94
CA LEU A 637 36.22 9.80 25.55
C LEU A 637 36.81 8.51 24.96
N THR A 638 35.98 7.62 24.41
CA THR A 638 36.39 6.33 23.84
C THR A 638 36.35 6.28 22.29
N ALA A 639 35.69 7.25 21.65
CA ALA A 639 35.41 7.34 20.21
C ALA A 639 36.07 8.55 19.55
N ARG A 640 37.24 8.96 20.05
CA ARG A 640 38.12 9.93 19.37
C ARG A 640 38.42 9.54 17.91
N SER A 641 38.25 8.26 17.54
CA SER A 641 38.56 7.69 16.23
C SER A 641 37.34 7.42 15.32
N ALA A 642 36.19 6.95 15.83
CA ALA A 642 35.06 6.52 14.98
C ALA A 642 34.17 7.70 14.52
N ASP A 643 33.79 8.60 15.42
CA ASP A 643 32.93 9.76 15.09
C ASP A 643 33.69 10.78 14.22
N SER A 644 35.00 10.90 14.46
CA SER A 644 35.91 11.71 13.67
C SER A 644 36.05 11.22 12.23
N PHE A 645 35.88 9.92 11.97
CA PHE A 645 36.05 9.35 10.64
C PHE A 645 34.97 9.85 9.68
N GLY A 646 33.70 9.74 10.05
CA GLY A 646 32.58 10.19 9.21
C GLY A 646 32.65 11.69 8.88
N VAL A 647 32.94 12.52 9.90
CA VAL A 647 33.05 13.97 9.75
C VAL A 647 34.20 14.39 8.84
N ARG A 648 35.37 13.74 8.94
CA ARG A 648 36.55 14.07 8.13
C ARG A 648 36.37 13.72 6.65
N ILE A 649 35.63 12.65 6.36
CA ILE A 649 35.38 12.27 4.97
C ILE A 649 34.24 13.07 4.33
N ALA A 650 33.29 13.57 5.12
CA ALA A 650 32.16 14.36 4.63
C ALA A 650 32.63 15.59 3.85
N ASP A 651 31.87 15.95 2.80
CA ASP A 651 32.09 17.18 2.05
C ASP A 651 31.54 18.39 2.80
N GLY A 652 30.54 18.17 3.66
CA GLY A 652 30.16 19.15 4.66
C GLY A 652 29.31 18.57 5.80
N VAL A 653 29.28 19.29 6.91
CA VAL A 653 28.54 18.93 8.11
C VAL A 653 27.63 20.07 8.52
N SER A 654 26.35 19.80 8.70
CA SER A 654 25.43 20.78 9.25
C SER A 654 25.12 20.51 10.72
N GLY A 655 25.17 21.53 11.56
CA GLY A 655 24.73 21.47 12.96
C GLY A 655 23.50 22.35 13.18
N THR A 656 22.59 21.95 14.05
CA THR A 656 21.40 22.74 14.39
C THR A 656 21.63 23.79 15.47
N SER A 657 22.85 23.86 16.04
CA SER A 657 23.27 24.85 17.02
C SER A 657 24.72 25.30 16.80
N PRO A 658 25.11 26.50 17.25
CA PRO A 658 26.47 27.00 17.08
C PRO A 658 27.56 26.12 17.71
N ASP A 659 27.27 25.49 18.85
CA ASP A 659 28.22 24.59 19.53
C ASP A 659 28.47 23.29 18.71
N LEU A 660 27.45 22.75 18.05
CA LEU A 660 27.62 21.62 17.13
C LEU A 660 28.43 21.99 15.89
N VAL A 661 28.24 23.20 15.36
CA VAL A 661 29.03 23.73 14.24
C VAL A 661 30.49 23.91 14.64
N ALA A 662 30.75 24.47 15.82
CA ALA A 662 32.10 24.60 16.37
C ALA A 662 32.77 23.23 16.59
N LEU A 663 32.01 22.27 17.13
CA LEU A 663 32.48 20.89 17.30
C LEU A 663 32.83 20.24 15.95
N ALA A 664 31.99 20.38 14.92
CA ALA A 664 32.26 19.84 13.60
C ALA A 664 33.57 20.39 13.01
N ARG A 665 33.85 21.69 13.20
CA ARG A 665 35.13 22.31 12.80
C ARG A 665 36.31 21.72 13.56
N GLN A 666 36.18 21.56 14.87
CA GLN A 666 37.23 20.99 15.73
C GLN A 666 37.58 19.55 15.35
N VAL A 667 36.60 18.76 14.91
CA VAL A 667 36.78 17.37 14.46
C VAL A 667 37.44 17.27 13.07
N GLY A 668 37.35 18.33 12.26
CA GLY A 668 37.97 18.44 10.94
C GLY A 668 36.99 18.43 9.77
N ALA A 669 35.74 18.89 9.95
CA ALA A 669 34.80 19.06 8.85
C ALA A 669 35.32 20.07 7.81
N LYS A 670 35.26 19.70 6.53
CA LYS A 670 35.73 20.56 5.42
C LYS A 670 34.88 21.81 5.25
N GLN A 671 33.56 21.65 5.38
CA GLN A 671 32.57 22.71 5.33
C GLN A 671 31.59 22.52 6.48
N THR A 672 31.12 23.62 7.04
CA THR A 672 30.17 23.59 8.15
C THR A 672 29.05 24.60 7.96
N TRP A 673 27.82 24.18 8.26
CA TRP A 673 26.64 25.04 8.14
C TRP A 673 25.76 24.99 9.39
N LEU A 674 25.29 26.14 9.83
CA LEU A 674 24.21 26.21 10.80
C LEU A 674 22.87 25.91 10.08
N SER A 675 22.11 24.94 10.59
CA SER A 675 20.77 24.61 10.10
C SER A 675 19.68 25.14 11.03
N TYR A 676 18.63 25.65 10.43
CA TYR A 676 17.41 26.02 11.14
C TYR A 676 16.44 24.83 11.17
N VAL A 677 15.80 24.61 12.32
CA VAL A 677 14.76 23.58 12.48
C VAL A 677 13.52 24.28 13.07
N PRO A 678 12.63 24.82 12.21
CA PRO A 678 11.43 25.49 12.67
C PRO A 678 10.41 24.49 13.22
N SER A 679 9.72 24.85 14.30
CA SER A 679 8.56 24.06 14.74
C SER A 679 7.41 24.13 13.72
N PRO A 680 6.72 23.00 13.43
CA PRO A 680 5.53 22.98 12.59
C PRO A 680 4.36 23.82 13.14
N GLY A 681 4.30 24.07 14.46
CA GLY A 681 3.20 24.80 15.09
C GLY A 681 3.31 26.33 14.96
N ILE A 682 4.47 26.86 14.56
CA ILE A 682 4.73 28.30 14.52
C ILE A 682 3.72 29.07 13.64
N PRO A 683 3.38 28.66 12.40
CA PRO A 683 2.47 29.44 11.56
C PRO A 683 1.11 29.70 12.21
N ALA A 684 0.50 28.67 12.80
CA ALA A 684 -0.79 28.79 13.48
C ALA A 684 -0.68 29.67 14.74
N LEU A 685 0.38 29.51 15.53
CA LEU A 685 0.60 30.29 16.76
C LEU A 685 0.85 31.78 16.47
N LEU A 686 1.49 32.10 15.34
CA LEU A 686 1.69 33.47 14.89
C LEU A 686 0.38 34.16 14.49
N GLU A 687 -0.67 33.43 14.11
CA GLU A 687 -1.98 33.99 13.78
C GLU A 687 -2.82 34.29 15.03
N THR A 688 -2.81 33.41 16.03
CA THR A 688 -3.66 33.51 17.22
C THR A 688 -3.28 34.64 18.18
N GLY A 689 -2.00 35.01 18.26
CA GLY A 689 -1.51 36.06 19.17
C GLY A 689 -1.70 35.74 20.67
N ARG A 690 -1.36 36.70 21.55
CA ARG A 690 -1.50 36.53 23.00
C ARG A 690 -2.91 36.86 23.49
N LEU A 691 -3.51 35.95 24.26
CA LEU A 691 -4.80 36.17 24.92
C LEU A 691 -4.75 37.29 25.97
N SER A 692 -5.88 37.96 26.15
CA SER A 692 -6.11 38.90 27.26
C SER A 692 -5.93 38.19 28.61
N ALA A 693 -5.62 38.94 29.68
CA ALA A 693 -5.44 38.35 31.01
C ALA A 693 -6.69 37.57 31.48
N THR A 694 -7.89 38.11 31.19
CA THR A 694 -9.17 37.48 31.53
C THR A 694 -9.40 36.19 30.75
N ASP A 695 -9.20 36.22 29.42
CA ASP A 695 -9.41 35.03 28.57
C ASP A 695 -8.40 33.93 28.90
N ARG A 696 -7.17 34.32 29.23
CA ARG A 696 -6.13 33.39 29.70
C ARG A 696 -6.53 32.70 31.01
N HIS A 697 -7.06 33.46 31.97
CA HIS A 697 -7.55 32.90 33.23
C HIS A 697 -8.74 31.95 33.02
N ASN A 698 -9.68 32.30 32.15
CA ASN A 698 -10.82 31.45 31.81
C ASN A 698 -10.35 30.14 31.16
N LEU A 699 -9.48 30.22 30.16
CA LEU A 699 -8.93 29.05 29.48
C LEU A 699 -8.11 28.16 30.42
N ARG A 700 -7.31 28.76 31.31
CA ARG A 700 -6.58 28.02 32.35
C ARG A 700 -7.52 27.25 33.27
N THR A 701 -8.58 27.90 33.73
CA THR A 701 -9.57 27.27 34.61
C THR A 701 -10.25 26.09 33.92
N GLU A 702 -10.65 26.27 32.66
CA GLU A 702 -11.20 25.20 31.81
C GLU A 702 -10.21 24.03 31.69
N LEU A 703 -8.96 24.29 31.29
CA LEU A 703 -7.95 23.26 31.08
C LEU A 703 -7.64 22.47 32.36
N LEU A 704 -7.43 23.16 33.49
CA LEU A 704 -7.16 22.52 34.77
C LEU A 704 -8.35 21.68 35.25
N SER A 705 -9.58 22.18 35.07
CA SER A 705 -10.81 21.44 35.45
C SER A 705 -11.08 20.20 34.59
N SER A 706 -10.51 20.14 33.38
CA SER A 706 -10.64 19.00 32.47
C SER A 706 -9.69 17.83 32.79
N LEU A 707 -8.73 18.05 33.69
CA LEU A 707 -7.75 17.03 34.06
C LEU A 707 -8.36 16.03 35.05
N PRO A 708 -8.01 14.73 34.96
CA PRO A 708 -8.38 13.77 35.98
C PRO A 708 -7.72 14.13 37.33
N ASP A 709 -8.36 13.81 38.45
CA ASP A 709 -7.82 14.12 39.80
C ASP A 709 -6.39 13.61 40.02
N ALA A 710 -6.05 12.47 39.40
CA ALA A 710 -4.70 11.91 39.43
C ALA A 710 -3.63 12.80 38.79
N ALA A 711 -3.98 13.80 37.97
CA ALA A 711 -3.02 14.74 37.37
C ALA A 711 -2.46 15.75 38.39
N SER A 712 -3.07 15.84 39.57
CA SER A 712 -2.82 16.87 40.60
C SER A 712 -2.46 16.18 41.92
N PRO A 713 -1.18 15.82 42.14
CA PRO A 713 -0.77 14.97 43.26
C PRO A 713 -0.90 15.67 44.62
N GLY A 714 -2.11 15.66 45.21
CA GLY A 714 -2.35 16.03 46.60
C GLY A 714 -2.18 17.52 46.94
N THR A 715 -2.41 18.44 46.00
CA THR A 715 -2.29 19.90 46.21
C THR A 715 -3.54 20.70 45.81
N ASP A 716 -3.75 21.81 46.51
CA ASP A 716 -4.81 22.78 46.23
C ASP A 716 -4.39 23.65 45.04
N ILE A 717 -4.97 23.39 43.87
CA ILE A 717 -4.66 24.12 42.64
C ILE A 717 -5.60 25.32 42.56
N ASP A 718 -5.04 26.51 42.75
CA ASP A 718 -5.77 27.76 42.56
C ASP A 718 -5.59 28.27 41.11
N PRO A 719 -6.62 28.19 40.25
CA PRO A 719 -6.56 28.68 38.88
C PRO A 719 -6.37 30.21 38.78
N LYS A 720 -6.51 30.97 39.88
CA LYS A 720 -6.19 32.40 39.93
C LYS A 720 -4.68 32.67 39.97
N ARG A 721 -3.88 31.70 40.41
CA ARG A 721 -2.42 31.85 40.42
C ARG A 721 -1.88 31.85 38.99
N PRO A 722 -0.80 32.61 38.71
CA PRO A 722 -0.10 32.54 37.45
C PRO A 722 0.34 31.11 37.10
N MET A 723 0.25 30.76 35.81
CA MET A 723 0.62 29.43 35.33
C MET A 723 2.02 29.43 34.71
N VAL A 724 2.90 28.59 35.25
CA VAL A 724 4.21 28.29 34.68
C VAL A 724 4.12 26.98 33.92
N LEU A 725 4.52 26.95 32.65
CA LEU A 725 4.41 25.78 31.79
C LEU A 725 5.79 25.23 31.39
N THR A 726 5.93 23.91 31.46
CA THR A 726 7.02 23.16 30.86
C THR A 726 6.45 22.11 29.92
N VAL A 727 6.82 22.17 28.64
CA VAL A 727 6.44 21.15 27.64
C VAL A 727 7.68 20.35 27.26
N SER A 728 7.75 19.09 27.68
CA SER A 728 8.91 18.22 27.40
C SER A 728 8.60 16.75 27.65
N SER A 729 9.31 15.87 26.94
CA SER A 729 9.37 14.45 27.29
C SER A 729 10.04 14.25 28.67
N LEU A 730 9.55 13.30 29.46
CA LEU A 730 10.13 12.99 30.78
C LEU A 730 11.37 12.09 30.62
N ILE A 731 12.52 12.68 30.33
CA ILE A 731 13.80 11.97 30.20
C ILE A 731 14.91 12.73 30.94
N PRO A 732 15.99 12.06 31.40
CA PRO A 732 17.03 12.71 32.21
C PRO A 732 17.62 13.98 31.60
N ARG A 733 17.84 14.02 30.27
CA ARG A 733 18.39 15.20 29.57
C ARG A 733 17.51 16.46 29.68
N LYS A 734 16.19 16.32 29.88
CA LYS A 734 15.27 17.45 30.00
C LYS A 734 15.27 18.09 31.39
N ASN A 735 15.97 17.48 32.34
CA ASN A 735 16.14 17.97 33.72
C ASN A 735 14.85 18.38 34.43
N VAL A 736 13.76 17.67 34.14
CA VAL A 736 12.42 18.02 34.64
C VAL A 736 12.30 17.97 36.16
N MET A 737 13.21 17.29 36.87
CA MET A 737 13.22 17.26 38.34
C MET A 737 13.42 18.64 38.97
N THR A 738 14.19 19.51 38.32
CA THR A 738 14.37 20.90 38.81
C THR A 738 13.07 21.72 38.78
N THR A 739 12.08 21.32 37.96
CA THR A 739 10.75 21.96 37.96
C THR A 739 10.01 21.71 39.27
N LEU A 740 10.18 20.54 39.88
CA LEU A 740 9.59 20.21 41.18
C LEU A 740 10.20 21.07 42.29
N GLU A 741 11.53 21.24 42.29
CA GLU A 741 12.22 22.09 43.27
C GLU A 741 11.78 23.56 43.14
N ALA A 742 11.65 24.07 41.91
CA ALA A 742 11.15 25.41 41.65
C ALA A 742 9.68 25.59 42.03
N ALA A 743 8.82 24.61 41.70
CA ALA A 743 7.41 24.63 42.08
C ALA A 743 7.25 24.64 43.61
N THR A 744 8.11 23.90 44.32
CA THR A 744 8.15 23.90 45.80
C THR A 744 8.57 25.27 46.35
N ALA A 745 9.58 25.90 45.75
CA ALA A 745 10.05 27.23 46.17
C ALA A 745 9.03 28.35 45.89
N LEU A 746 8.16 28.16 44.89
CA LEU A 746 7.12 29.11 44.46
C LEU A 746 5.71 28.68 44.88
N ARG A 747 5.58 27.85 45.92
CA ARG A 747 4.33 27.16 46.26
C ARG A 747 3.12 28.05 46.53
N GLU A 748 3.33 29.30 46.94
CA GLU A 748 2.26 30.29 47.18
C GLU A 748 2.05 31.26 46.01
N GLU A 749 2.93 31.21 45.00
CA GLU A 749 3.02 32.24 43.96
C GLU A 749 2.47 31.74 42.62
N VAL A 750 2.64 30.45 42.28
CA VAL A 750 2.32 29.93 40.94
C VAL A 750 1.69 28.53 40.99
N THR A 751 1.07 28.14 39.88
CA THR A 751 0.79 26.73 39.54
C THR A 751 1.72 26.31 38.43
N TRP A 752 2.51 25.26 38.65
CA TRP A 752 3.40 24.71 37.63
C TRP A 752 2.71 23.57 36.90
N VAL A 753 2.64 23.65 35.57
CA VAL A 753 2.06 22.60 34.72
C VAL A 753 3.16 21.99 33.88
N LEU A 754 3.26 20.67 33.93
CA LEU A 754 4.15 19.90 33.09
C LEU A 754 3.33 19.07 32.09
N VAL A 755 3.57 19.34 30.81
CA VAL A 755 2.93 18.65 29.68
C VAL A 755 3.97 17.77 28.99
N GLY A 756 3.65 16.48 28.87
CA GLY A 756 4.49 15.51 28.20
C GLY A 756 4.40 14.13 28.82
N ARG A 757 5.07 13.18 28.19
CA ARG A 757 5.18 11.78 28.63
C ARG A 757 6.63 11.36 28.57
N GLY A 758 7.02 10.40 29.39
CA GLY A 758 8.32 9.76 29.28
C GLY A 758 8.46 8.64 30.30
N ASP A 759 9.65 8.51 30.86
CA ASP A 759 10.02 7.44 31.78
C ASP A 759 9.07 7.40 32.98
N MET A 760 8.42 6.23 33.19
CA MET A 760 7.50 6.05 34.31
C MET A 760 8.20 6.29 35.65
N SER A 761 9.50 5.98 35.75
CA SER A 761 10.26 6.21 36.98
C SER A 761 10.42 7.70 37.29
N ILE A 762 10.52 8.57 36.27
CA ILE A 762 10.59 10.03 36.46
C ILE A 762 9.20 10.57 36.79
N ASP A 763 8.15 10.08 36.13
CA ASP A 763 6.76 10.46 36.44
C ASP A 763 6.41 10.12 37.91
N ASP A 764 6.74 8.91 38.37
CA ASP A 764 6.52 8.48 39.75
C ASP A 764 7.32 9.32 40.76
N GLN A 765 8.57 9.67 40.44
CA GLN A 765 9.40 10.55 41.27
C GLN A 765 8.81 11.96 41.36
N LEU A 766 8.34 12.53 40.25
CA LEU A 766 7.67 13.84 40.26
C LEU A 766 6.38 13.81 41.08
N ARG A 767 5.58 12.74 40.99
CA ARG A 767 4.35 12.55 41.77
C ARG A 767 4.63 12.47 43.27
N LEU A 768 5.51 11.55 43.68
CA LEU A 768 5.85 11.36 45.09
C LEU A 768 6.53 12.61 45.66
N GLY A 769 7.40 13.24 44.88
CA GLY A 769 8.05 14.50 45.21
C GLY A 769 7.04 15.63 45.41
N ALA A 770 6.08 15.81 44.51
CA ALA A 770 5.04 16.82 44.63
C ALA A 770 4.16 16.63 45.87
N ILE A 771 3.76 15.39 46.18
CA ILE A 771 2.96 15.07 47.38
C ILE A 771 3.74 15.39 48.65
N SER A 772 4.98 14.92 48.75
CA SER A 772 5.82 15.08 49.94
C SER A 772 6.22 16.53 50.22
N SER A 773 6.47 17.31 49.17
CA SER A 773 6.84 18.74 49.26
C SER A 773 5.63 19.69 49.25
N ARG A 774 4.42 19.17 48.99
CA ARG A 774 3.20 19.95 48.70
C ARG A 774 3.42 20.99 47.58
N ALA A 775 4.17 20.63 46.55
CA ALA A 775 4.40 21.51 45.41
C ALA A 775 3.13 21.62 44.54
N PRO A 776 2.71 22.84 44.11
CA PRO A 776 1.59 23.03 43.20
C PRO A 776 1.97 22.64 41.76
N LEU A 777 2.31 21.37 41.56
CA LEU A 777 2.77 20.77 40.31
C LEU A 777 1.67 19.89 39.71
N VAL A 778 1.28 20.20 38.48
CA VAL A 778 0.28 19.47 37.69
C VAL A 778 0.98 18.66 36.61
N LEU A 779 0.77 17.34 36.59
CA LEU A 779 1.29 16.43 35.59
C LEU A 779 0.18 16.15 34.57
N ALA A 780 0.08 17.00 33.56
CA ALA A 780 -1.01 16.97 32.57
C ALA A 780 -0.90 15.79 31.58
N GLY A 781 0.24 15.11 31.53
CA GLY A 781 0.51 13.99 30.62
C GLY A 781 0.69 14.43 29.16
N GLU A 782 0.58 13.48 28.24
CA GLU A 782 0.66 13.73 26.80
C GLU A 782 -0.58 14.48 26.29
N ARG A 783 -0.38 15.55 25.51
CA ARG A 783 -1.43 16.44 25.02
C ARG A 783 -1.28 16.71 23.53
N SER A 784 -2.40 16.71 22.82
CA SER A 784 -2.47 17.12 21.41
C SER A 784 -2.77 18.62 21.23
N ASP A 785 -3.18 19.30 22.30
CA ASP A 785 -3.66 20.69 22.36
C ASP A 785 -2.67 21.63 23.06
N VAL A 786 -1.36 21.42 22.84
CA VAL A 786 -0.26 22.19 23.47
C VAL A 786 -0.36 23.70 23.21
N ASP A 787 -0.91 24.09 22.07
CA ASP A 787 -1.22 25.49 21.71
C ASP A 787 -2.15 26.16 22.73
N ARG A 788 -3.18 25.45 23.21
CA ARG A 788 -4.09 25.95 24.26
C ARG A 788 -3.38 26.11 25.60
N TRP A 789 -2.50 25.17 25.95
CA TRP A 789 -1.69 25.24 27.17
C TRP A 789 -0.72 26.43 27.14
N LEU A 790 -0.05 26.66 26.00
CA LEU A 790 0.79 27.85 25.80
C LEU A 790 -0.04 29.13 25.93
N ALA A 791 -1.22 29.19 25.28
CA ALA A 791 -2.11 30.35 25.35
C ALA A 791 -2.59 30.68 26.77
N ALA A 792 -2.77 29.67 27.63
CA ALA A 792 -3.16 29.80 29.03
C ALA A 792 -2.00 30.17 29.99
N SER A 793 -0.75 30.16 29.52
CA SER A 793 0.45 30.29 30.35
C SER A 793 0.91 31.73 30.55
N ASP A 794 1.46 32.03 31.72
CA ASP A 794 2.08 33.33 32.01
C ASP A 794 3.58 33.32 31.75
N VAL A 795 4.24 32.18 32.01
CA VAL A 795 5.68 31.95 31.81
C VAL A 795 5.91 30.54 31.28
N PHE A 796 6.83 30.40 30.33
CA PHE A 796 7.30 29.10 29.85
C PHE A 796 8.72 28.84 30.34
N VAL A 797 8.97 27.67 30.93
CA VAL A 797 10.27 27.29 31.50
C VAL A 797 10.79 26.01 30.87
N LEU A 798 12.05 26.05 30.40
CA LEU A 798 12.76 24.91 29.81
C LEU A 798 14.08 24.64 30.55
N PRO A 799 14.12 23.68 31.49
CA PRO A 799 15.29 23.44 32.34
C PRO A 799 16.33 22.47 31.78
N SER A 800 16.24 22.10 30.49
CA SER A 800 17.05 21.03 29.89
C SER A 800 18.56 21.15 30.16
N VAL A 801 19.24 20.00 30.37
CA VAL A 801 20.71 19.95 30.52
C VAL A 801 21.41 20.38 29.23
N TRP A 802 20.84 20.03 28.08
CA TRP A 802 21.32 20.46 26.76
C TRP A 802 20.20 20.37 25.71
N GLU A 803 20.09 21.37 24.82
CA GLU A 803 19.24 21.36 23.64
C GLU A 803 19.94 22.01 22.45
N SER A 804 19.70 21.51 21.23
CA SER A 804 20.16 22.21 20.03
C SER A 804 19.23 23.37 19.70
N ARG A 805 18.00 23.08 19.29
CA ARG A 805 16.95 24.07 19.03
C ARG A 805 15.60 23.53 19.52
N PRO A 806 15.18 23.84 20.76
CA PRO A 806 13.99 23.25 21.34
C PRO A 806 12.72 23.78 20.68
N LEU A 807 11.92 22.88 20.08
CA LEU A 807 10.66 23.22 19.40
C LEU A 807 9.66 23.91 20.32
N ALA A 808 9.51 23.41 21.56
CA ALA A 808 8.59 23.98 22.54
C ALA A 808 8.93 25.43 22.93
N ALA A 809 10.22 25.80 22.95
CA ALA A 809 10.61 27.19 23.19
C ALA A 809 10.24 28.08 21.99
N GLN A 810 10.42 27.59 20.76
CA GLN A 810 10.02 28.31 19.55
C GLN A 810 8.49 28.53 19.52
N GLU A 811 7.72 27.52 19.90
CA GLU A 811 6.26 27.61 20.01
C GLU A 811 5.84 28.60 21.10
N ALA A 812 6.49 28.59 22.26
CA ALA A 812 6.26 29.58 23.31
C ALA A 812 6.57 31.01 22.86
N MET A 813 7.67 31.22 22.13
CA MET A 813 8.01 32.50 21.52
C MET A 813 6.94 32.94 20.51
N ALA A 814 6.45 32.03 19.65
CA ALA A 814 5.39 32.31 18.68
C ALA A 814 4.05 32.66 19.36
N ALA A 815 3.71 31.94 20.43
CA ALA A 815 2.55 32.20 21.29
C ALA A 815 2.71 33.45 22.18
N GLN A 816 3.84 34.16 22.07
CA GLN A 816 4.19 35.33 22.87
C GLN A 816 4.20 35.08 24.38
N VAL A 817 4.55 33.88 24.81
CA VAL A 817 4.79 33.54 26.23
C VAL A 817 6.24 33.87 26.57
N PRO A 818 6.54 34.56 27.69
CA PRO A 818 7.91 34.85 28.10
C PRO A 818 8.64 33.54 28.40
N VAL A 819 9.83 33.38 27.83
CA VAL A 819 10.62 32.14 27.93
C VAL A 819 11.77 32.32 28.91
N ILE A 820 11.89 31.38 29.84
CA ILE A 820 13.05 31.17 30.71
C ILE A 820 13.65 29.82 30.35
N ALA A 821 14.96 29.77 30.09
CA ALA A 821 15.60 28.50 29.73
C ALA A 821 17.06 28.42 30.18
N THR A 822 17.60 27.22 30.23
CA THR A 822 19.00 26.99 30.57
C THR A 822 19.97 27.52 29.52
N ARG A 823 21.11 28.05 29.94
CA ARG A 823 22.19 28.57 29.08
C ARG A 823 23.06 27.43 28.54
N THR A 824 22.48 26.60 27.67
CA THR A 824 23.15 25.41 27.14
C THR A 824 22.80 25.18 25.67
N GLY A 825 23.71 24.53 24.94
CA GLY A 825 23.55 24.22 23.52
C GLY A 825 23.20 25.43 22.65
N GLY A 826 22.13 25.35 21.87
CA GLY A 826 21.66 26.45 21.01
C GLY A 826 20.56 27.32 21.63
N ILE A 827 20.22 27.13 22.91
CA ILE A 827 19.25 27.98 23.62
C ILE A 827 19.71 29.46 23.68
N PRO A 828 20.99 29.78 23.97
CA PRO A 828 21.43 31.17 24.01
C PRO A 828 21.26 31.91 22.67
N ASP A 829 21.56 31.24 21.56
CA ASP A 829 21.37 31.76 20.20
C ASP A 829 19.87 31.95 19.87
N LEU A 830 19.02 31.02 20.31
CA LEU A 830 17.57 31.12 20.10
C LEU A 830 16.97 32.30 20.90
N LEU A 831 17.39 32.50 22.15
CA LEU A 831 16.76 33.42 23.11
C LEU A 831 17.53 34.71 23.36
N GLU A 832 18.61 35.00 22.64
CA GLU A 832 19.41 36.22 22.84
C GLU A 832 18.53 37.49 22.79
N GLY A 833 18.36 38.13 23.94
CA GLY A 833 17.48 39.30 24.12
C GLY A 833 15.96 39.01 24.05
N ALA A 834 15.56 37.76 23.78
CA ALA A 834 14.19 37.29 23.61
C ALA A 834 13.67 36.45 24.80
N GLY A 835 14.52 36.09 25.76
CA GLY A 835 14.16 35.39 26.98
C GLY A 835 15.18 35.60 28.10
N LEU A 836 14.91 35.04 29.28
CA LEU A 836 15.86 35.01 30.40
C LEU A 836 16.59 33.66 30.44
N LEU A 837 17.88 33.71 30.74
CA LEU A 837 18.74 32.52 30.77
C LEU A 837 19.27 32.28 32.18
N PHE A 838 19.35 31.02 32.59
CA PHE A 838 19.96 30.58 33.85
C PHE A 838 20.92 29.41 33.61
N ASP A 839 21.83 29.12 34.52
CA ASP A 839 22.76 28.01 34.37
C ASP A 839 22.10 26.66 34.74
N VAL A 840 22.61 25.55 34.19
CA VAL A 840 22.05 24.22 34.46
C VAL A 840 22.12 23.93 35.96
N ASP A 841 21.05 23.38 36.52
CA ASP A 841 20.86 23.08 37.96
C ASP A 841 20.81 24.30 38.89
N ASP A 842 20.85 25.53 38.38
CA ASP A 842 20.65 26.75 39.17
C ASP A 842 19.15 27.06 39.37
N VAL A 843 18.51 26.30 40.27
CA VAL A 843 17.09 26.47 40.63
C VAL A 843 16.81 27.85 41.21
N ALA A 844 17.77 28.44 41.95
CA ALA A 844 17.60 29.75 42.55
C ALA A 844 17.49 30.86 41.48
N ALA A 845 18.34 30.82 40.45
CA ALA A 845 18.25 31.73 39.32
C ALA A 845 16.97 31.50 38.50
N MET A 846 16.55 30.25 38.30
CA MET A 846 15.29 29.93 37.63
C MET A 846 14.08 30.55 38.38
N VAL A 847 14.01 30.37 39.70
CA VAL A 847 12.96 30.95 40.55
C VAL A 847 12.98 32.49 40.52
N SER A 848 14.16 33.09 40.61
CA SER A 848 14.34 34.54 40.52
C SER A 848 13.84 35.10 39.17
N ASN A 849 14.16 34.42 38.08
CA ASN A 849 13.70 34.80 36.74
C ASN A 849 12.17 34.69 36.61
N VAL A 850 11.54 33.65 37.18
CA VAL A 850 10.07 33.53 37.19
C VAL A 850 9.45 34.72 37.93
N ARG A 851 9.92 35.05 39.14
CA ARG A 851 9.44 36.22 39.90
C ARG A 851 9.63 37.53 39.14
N THR A 852 10.77 37.68 38.47
CA THR A 852 11.09 38.88 37.68
C THR A 852 10.09 39.05 36.54
N ILE A 853 9.77 37.99 35.80
CA ILE A 853 8.79 38.05 34.71
C ILE A 853 7.37 38.34 35.22
N LEU A 854 7.00 37.77 36.37
CA LEU A 854 5.67 37.96 36.96
C LEU A 854 5.49 39.35 37.59
N SER A 855 6.57 40.00 38.03
CA SER A 855 6.52 41.34 38.65
C SER A 855 6.75 42.50 37.68
N ASP A 856 7.49 42.29 36.58
CA ASP A 856 7.77 43.33 35.58
C ASP A 856 7.08 43.03 34.23
N GLU A 857 5.87 43.55 34.08
CA GLU A 857 5.07 43.41 32.86
C GLU A 857 5.75 44.07 31.64
N ALA A 858 6.49 45.16 31.85
CA ALA A 858 7.17 45.87 30.76
C ALA A 858 8.32 45.04 30.20
N LEU A 859 9.10 44.39 31.07
CA LEU A 859 10.11 43.42 30.68
C LEU A 859 9.50 42.23 29.94
N ALA A 860 8.42 41.65 30.45
CA ALA A 860 7.74 40.51 29.83
C ALA A 860 7.24 40.85 28.41
N LYS A 861 6.62 42.03 28.22
CA LYS A 861 6.21 42.54 26.90
C LYS A 861 7.39 42.78 25.97
N ARG A 862 8.51 43.31 26.48
CA ARG A 862 9.73 43.52 25.69
C ARG A 862 10.29 42.20 25.18
N LEU A 863 10.49 41.21 26.07
CA LEU A 863 11.05 39.90 25.72
C LEU A 863 10.18 39.19 24.67
N THR A 864 8.86 39.17 24.87
CA THR A 864 7.92 38.50 23.97
C THR A 864 7.79 39.17 22.60
N ARG A 865 7.93 40.51 22.53
CA ARG A 865 8.01 41.23 21.26
C ARG A 865 9.25 40.83 20.46
N VAL A 866 10.43 40.86 21.10
CA VAL A 866 11.70 40.46 20.48
C VAL A 866 11.65 38.99 20.06
N ALA A 867 11.08 38.12 20.89
CA ALA A 867 10.89 36.70 20.60
C ALA A 867 10.02 36.46 19.36
N ARG A 868 8.87 37.15 19.25
CA ARG A 868 7.96 37.00 18.10
C ARG A 868 8.60 37.52 16.82
N GLU A 869 9.25 38.68 16.86
CA GLU A 869 9.96 39.26 15.71
C GLU A 869 11.05 38.30 15.21
N ARG A 870 11.85 37.74 16.13
CA ARG A 870 12.91 36.78 15.82
C ARG A 870 12.37 35.47 15.25
N ILE A 871 11.23 34.96 15.71
CA ILE A 871 10.62 33.72 15.17
C ILE A 871 9.94 33.96 13.82
N SER A 872 9.29 35.10 13.64
CA SER A 872 8.58 35.43 12.40
C SER A 872 9.50 35.60 11.18
N THR A 873 10.77 35.92 11.42
CA THR A 873 11.80 36.14 10.38
C THR A 873 12.63 34.89 10.07
N GLN A 874 12.34 33.75 10.72
CA GLN A 874 13.07 32.51 10.49
C GLN A 874 12.60 31.77 9.25
N PRO A 875 13.51 31.07 8.54
CA PRO A 875 13.16 30.22 7.41
C PRO A 875 12.09 29.20 7.80
N GLN A 876 11.01 29.16 7.02
CA GLN A 876 9.90 28.22 7.22
C GLN A 876 10.19 26.90 6.50
N SER A 877 9.35 25.89 6.75
CA SER A 877 9.56 24.54 6.20
C SER A 877 9.81 24.50 4.67
N PRO A 878 9.12 25.26 3.80
CA PRO A 878 9.41 25.27 2.35
C PRO A 878 10.83 25.76 2.03
N ASP A 879 11.31 26.78 2.72
CA ASP A 879 12.63 27.38 2.56
C ASP A 879 13.75 26.40 2.93
N ILE A 880 13.49 25.48 3.88
CA ILE A 880 14.45 24.46 4.32
C ILE A 880 14.85 23.52 3.17
N ALA A 881 13.90 23.12 2.31
CA ALA A 881 14.20 22.25 1.19
C ALA A 881 15.11 22.94 0.16
N GLU A 882 14.87 24.22 -0.14
CA GLU A 882 15.72 25.02 -1.03
C GLU A 882 17.12 25.23 -0.45
N ILE A 883 17.23 25.46 0.86
CA ILE A 883 18.51 25.53 1.56
C ILE A 883 19.27 24.20 1.42
N TRP A 884 18.59 23.05 1.53
CA TRP A 884 19.24 21.76 1.30
C TRP A 884 19.62 21.53 -0.15
N ILE A 885 18.77 21.90 -1.10
CA ILE A 885 19.06 21.79 -2.55
C ILE A 885 20.30 22.60 -2.91
N SER A 886 20.41 23.84 -2.44
CA SER A 886 21.60 24.68 -2.68
C SER A 886 22.87 24.07 -2.08
N ARG A 887 22.80 23.49 -0.87
CA ARG A 887 23.92 22.77 -0.25
C ARG A 887 24.32 21.53 -1.04
N TYR A 888 23.35 20.75 -1.52
CA TYR A 888 23.60 19.60 -2.39
C TYR A 888 24.31 20.03 -3.68
N GLN A 889 23.82 21.09 -4.32
CA GLN A 889 24.44 21.66 -5.52
C GLN A 889 25.87 22.13 -5.27
N MET A 890 26.14 22.82 -4.16
CA MET A 890 27.49 23.25 -3.78
C MET A 890 28.45 22.06 -3.67
N VAL A 891 28.01 20.98 -3.01
CA VAL A 891 28.84 19.76 -2.84
C VAL A 891 29.05 19.04 -4.17
N THR A 892 28.04 18.96 -5.04
CA THR A 892 28.19 18.32 -6.36
C THR A 892 29.07 19.14 -7.30
N SER A 893 28.90 20.46 -7.37
CA SER A 893 29.63 21.34 -8.29
C SER A 893 31.10 21.52 -7.91
N ALA A 894 31.42 21.58 -6.61
CA ALA A 894 32.82 21.62 -6.14
C ALA A 894 33.63 20.41 -6.63
N ARG A 895 32.97 19.27 -6.85
CA ARG A 895 33.60 18.04 -7.31
C ARG A 895 33.78 17.97 -8.82
N GLU A 896 32.84 18.50 -9.59
CA GLU A 896 32.96 18.60 -11.05
C GLU A 896 34.20 19.43 -11.45
N ASN A 897 34.50 20.51 -10.70
CA ASN A 897 35.67 21.35 -10.92
C ASN A 897 37.02 20.70 -10.53
N THR A 898 37.04 19.82 -9.53
CA THR A 898 38.25 19.05 -9.16
C THR A 898 38.55 17.88 -10.10
N GLY A 899 37.54 17.38 -10.82
CA GLY A 899 37.69 16.31 -11.81
C GLY A 899 38.17 16.80 -13.18
N SER A 900 37.95 18.07 -13.53
CA SER A 900 38.44 18.65 -14.79
C SER A 900 39.92 19.05 -14.74
N THR A 901 40.47 19.29 -13.54
CA THR A 901 41.88 19.67 -13.36
C THR A 901 42.84 18.48 -13.40
N SER A 902 42.36 17.23 -13.23
CA SER A 902 43.19 16.02 -13.29
C SER A 902 43.28 15.38 -14.69
N ILE A 903 42.78 16.04 -15.74
CA ILE A 903 42.83 15.57 -17.14
C ILE A 903 43.81 16.41 -17.98
N GLN A 904 44.51 17.39 -17.39
CA GLN A 904 45.52 18.22 -18.08
C GLN A 904 46.90 18.24 -17.41
N SER A 905 47.33 17.13 -16.80
CA SER A 905 48.75 16.92 -16.42
C SER A 905 49.25 15.59 -16.92
#